data_AF-A0AAN7SQ20-F1
#
_entry.id   AF-A0AAN7SQ20-F1
#
_cell.length_a   1.000
_cell.length_b   1.000
_cell.length_c   1.000
_cell.angle_alpha   90.00
_cell.angle_beta   90.00
_cell.angle_gamma   90.00
#
_symmetry.space_group_name_H-M   'P 1'
#
loop_
_entity.id
_entity.type
_entity.pdbx_description
1 polymer ?
#
loop_
_entity_poly.entity_id
_entity_poly.type
_entity_poly.pdbx_seq_one_letter_code
_entity_poly.pdbx_strand_id
1 'polypeptide(L)'
;MVGNKVPTFEYEMIRRRIMRDIQEVWYFITANMNELKSKPNTNPSAVSIIKKVLLLGFEYKRTLANNIEKLTEVDGFNDWRNNEITDLSNIVQTRLHYLQNPLNCENARKLVCTISYGCGFGCQMHHLISCMILAYGMQRTLLLESTGWQYHRGGWNQVFMPLSKNCTTISKGSIDNWPGTNNSKIIRIFPFTYILPRSQYLPLAVPEDLFVRLKTIHGNPTVWWIGQLLKYIWKPNNLTTNYINGKTKKLDMKSPIVGVHIRRTDKIINEAKYIAIEEYMKKVDEYYSLIEIKSNVTKRRVYIATDDFNVITEAKAKYPHYEIFYNENIPKIPETNPIHSNDNILDVILDIHVLVNSNFLVCTFSSNIGRLAYALKQINYVDASTKCVSLDGVYVYIQQNPNQCKTILNHKAQTTDEIDLVFGDIINITQYTLDGYSLGTNTCGFGCQMHHLISYMILAYGMQRTLILQSTGWQYHRSGWNDIFMPLSNHCTIINNVSVDEWPGTSDSKAINLPITTAIKPRSEYLPLAIPEDIANRLRTIHGNPSVWWIGQILKYIWRPQNLIKTYINEKMRELKIERPFVGIQIRRTDKLIREAKYHSIEEYMFKVDEYYNITEINNNITKRRVYIATDDINVIKEAKTNYSHYEILYNTNIPKVPKMDHFHSNDNLFDVILDIHILAYSNFLVCTFSSNMCRLVYELMQNDYVDASRMATSIDDVYYYHQQKNNKHRVILKHESQAPGEIDLLPGDIIHIYNNQWNGYSLGTNLRTNQKGLYPNFKVEMEPEIIKFPSYPDIENN
;
A
#
# COMPACT_ATOMS: atom_id res chain seq x y z
N MET A 1 -9.99 9.90 -31.09
CA MET A 1 -9.72 11.28 -31.53
C MET A 1 -9.67 12.17 -30.29
N VAL A 2 -8.49 12.51 -29.78
CA VAL A 2 -8.33 13.59 -28.80
C VAL A 2 -7.39 14.57 -29.46
N GLY A 3 -7.96 15.63 -30.03
CA GLY A 3 -7.19 16.70 -30.66
C GLY A 3 -6.31 17.39 -29.63
N ASN A 4 -5.16 17.91 -30.08
CA ASN A 4 -4.28 18.81 -29.35
C ASN A 4 -5.10 19.93 -28.69
N LYS A 5 -5.49 19.75 -27.43
CA LYS A 5 -6.04 20.82 -26.60
C LYS A 5 -4.85 21.48 -25.91
N VAL A 6 -4.53 22.69 -26.35
CA VAL A 6 -3.68 23.61 -25.60
C VAL A 6 -4.31 23.79 -24.21
N PRO A 7 -3.54 23.70 -23.11
CA PRO A 7 -4.06 23.94 -21.76
C PRO A 7 -4.77 25.30 -21.68
N THR A 8 -5.90 25.37 -20.97
CA THR A 8 -6.64 26.63 -20.84
C THR A 8 -5.81 27.65 -20.06
N PHE A 9 -6.05 28.95 -20.31
CA PHE A 9 -5.38 30.02 -19.57
C PHE A 9 -5.63 29.89 -18.06
N GLU A 10 -6.85 29.56 -17.65
CA GLU A 10 -7.23 29.36 -16.25
C GLU A 10 -6.49 28.19 -15.61
N TYR A 11 -6.35 27.07 -16.34
CA TYR A 11 -5.57 25.92 -15.87
C TYR A 11 -4.12 26.29 -15.60
N GLU A 12 -3.44 26.91 -16.56
CA GLU A 12 -2.04 27.30 -16.40
C GLU A 12 -1.86 28.43 -15.37
N MET A 13 -2.85 29.32 -15.23
CA MET A 13 -2.88 30.33 -14.17
C MET A 13 -2.97 29.69 -12.79
N ILE A 14 -3.87 28.73 -12.58
CA ILE A 14 -4.02 28.03 -11.29
C ILE A 14 -2.80 27.16 -11.01
N ARG A 15 -2.25 26.46 -12.01
CA ARG A 15 -1.00 25.69 -11.89
C ARG A 15 0.15 26.57 -11.42
N ARG A 16 0.37 27.72 -12.09
CA ARG A 16 1.40 28.71 -11.67
C ARG A 16 1.09 29.30 -10.30
N ARG A 17 -0.19 29.54 -9.98
CA ARG A 17 -0.61 30.02 -8.66
C ARG A 17 -0.30 29.00 -7.57
N ILE A 18 -0.50 27.71 -7.80
CA ILE A 18 -0.09 26.65 -6.85
C ILE A 18 1.42 26.70 -6.63
N MET A 19 2.21 26.75 -7.72
CA MET A 19 3.67 26.83 -7.63
C MET A 19 4.13 28.07 -6.86
N ARG A 20 3.54 29.23 -7.17
CA ARG A 20 3.81 30.49 -6.48
C ARG A 20 3.37 30.43 -5.03
N ASP A 21 2.16 29.95 -4.75
CA ASP A 21 1.63 29.89 -3.38
C ASP A 21 2.48 28.94 -2.53
N ILE A 22 3.01 27.83 -3.08
CA ILE A 22 4.02 26.99 -2.40
C ILE A 22 5.29 27.79 -2.07
N GLN A 23 5.78 28.59 -3.02
CA GLN A 23 6.93 29.47 -2.81
C GLN A 23 6.63 30.56 -1.76
N GLU A 24 5.43 31.14 -1.76
CA GLU A 24 4.99 32.14 -0.79
C GLU A 24 4.82 31.54 0.61
N VAL A 25 4.34 30.29 0.71
CA VAL A 25 4.37 29.54 1.98
C VAL A 25 5.81 29.44 2.48
N TRP A 26 6.74 29.10 1.60
CA TRP A 26 8.15 29.01 1.97
C TRP A 26 8.74 30.35 2.39
N TYR A 27 8.46 31.44 1.66
CA TYR A 27 8.87 32.79 2.05
C TYR A 27 8.24 33.23 3.37
N PHE A 28 6.95 32.97 3.56
CA PHE A 28 6.25 33.28 4.80
C PHE A 28 6.86 32.54 5.99
N ILE A 29 7.08 31.22 5.86
CA ILE A 29 7.73 30.42 6.90
C ILE A 29 9.12 30.99 7.16
N THR A 30 9.93 31.18 6.13
CA THR A 30 11.32 31.68 6.27
C THR A 30 11.36 33.05 6.93
N ALA A 31 10.53 34.00 6.50
CA ALA A 31 10.49 35.36 7.05
C ALA A 31 10.02 35.39 8.50
N ASN A 32 8.95 34.66 8.85
CA ASN A 32 8.44 34.64 10.23
C ASN A 32 9.37 33.83 11.14
N MET A 33 10.03 32.77 10.66
CA MET A 33 11.04 32.05 11.43
C MET A 33 12.30 32.91 11.65
N ASN A 34 12.70 33.71 10.66
CA ASN A 34 13.79 34.69 10.82
C ASN A 34 13.41 35.83 11.79
N GLU A 35 12.17 36.33 11.74
CA GLU A 35 11.66 37.30 12.70
C GLU A 35 11.61 36.70 14.12
N LEU A 36 11.14 35.46 14.25
CA LEU A 36 11.12 34.74 15.53
C LEU A 36 12.55 34.58 16.09
N LYS A 37 13.52 34.26 15.23
CA LYS A 37 14.95 34.17 15.57
C LYS A 37 15.53 35.51 16.05
N SER A 38 14.97 36.63 15.62
CA SER A 38 15.41 37.99 16.00
C SER A 38 14.83 38.50 17.33
N LYS A 39 13.88 37.79 17.95
CA LYS A 39 13.19 38.21 19.19
C LYS A 39 13.43 37.21 20.36
N PRO A 40 13.57 37.68 21.62
CA PRO A 40 13.83 36.80 22.77
C PRO A 40 12.62 35.92 23.19
N ASN A 41 12.89 34.69 23.64
CA ASN A 41 11.94 33.58 23.89
C ASN A 41 10.83 33.86 24.94
N THR A 42 10.94 34.90 25.76
CA THR A 42 9.96 35.26 26.81
C THR A 42 9.00 36.38 26.39
N ASN A 43 9.11 36.87 25.15
CA ASN A 43 8.32 38.01 24.69
C ASN A 43 6.90 37.57 24.29
N PRO A 44 5.81 38.20 24.80
CA PRO A 44 4.45 37.98 24.31
C PRO A 44 4.32 38.09 22.77
N SER A 45 5.22 38.86 22.14
CA SER A 45 5.35 38.94 20.68
C SER A 45 5.75 37.63 20.01
N ALA A 46 6.52 36.73 20.64
CA ALA A 46 6.94 35.46 20.05
C ALA A 46 5.79 34.43 20.03
N VAL A 47 5.03 34.33 21.12
CA VAL A 47 3.77 33.54 21.17
C VAL A 47 2.76 34.07 20.16
N SER A 48 2.70 35.40 19.98
CA SER A 48 1.89 36.03 18.93
C SER A 48 2.35 35.64 17.52
N ILE A 49 3.66 35.61 17.24
CA ILE A 49 4.20 35.15 15.95
C ILE A 49 3.91 33.66 15.73
N ILE A 50 4.04 32.79 16.74
CA ILE A 50 3.71 31.37 16.62
C ILE A 50 2.21 31.19 16.33
N LYS A 51 1.33 31.88 17.07
CA LYS A 51 -0.11 31.88 16.79
C LYS A 51 -0.41 32.40 15.38
N LYS A 52 0.29 33.46 14.94
CA LYS A 52 0.19 34.00 13.59
C LYS A 52 0.65 33.00 12.54
N VAL A 53 1.75 32.28 12.75
CA VAL A 53 2.25 31.22 11.85
C VAL A 53 1.29 30.04 11.79
N LEU A 54 0.71 29.63 12.91
CA LEU A 54 -0.29 28.55 12.92
C LEU A 54 -1.60 28.97 12.23
N LEU A 55 -2.07 30.19 12.50
CA LEU A 55 -3.28 30.74 11.90
C LEU A 55 -3.09 30.95 10.39
N LEU A 56 -2.08 31.73 9.98
CA LEU A 56 -1.73 32.00 8.58
C LEU A 56 -1.28 30.76 7.83
N GLY A 57 -0.52 29.86 8.47
CA GLY A 57 -0.16 28.56 7.90
C GLY A 57 -1.38 27.69 7.61
N PHE A 58 -2.39 27.73 8.49
CA PHE A 58 -3.68 27.11 8.20
C PHE A 58 -4.39 27.81 7.04
N GLU A 59 -4.36 29.14 6.94
CA GLU A 59 -4.89 29.87 5.77
C GLU A 59 -4.21 29.46 4.47
N TYR A 60 -2.87 29.40 4.45
CA TYR A 60 -2.09 28.93 3.31
C TYR A 60 -2.44 27.50 2.90
N LYS A 61 -2.55 26.59 3.87
CA LYS A 61 -3.02 25.22 3.61
C LYS A 61 -4.40 25.22 2.95
N ARG A 62 -5.33 26.04 3.46
CA ARG A 62 -6.69 26.17 2.89
C ARG A 62 -6.65 26.70 1.46
N THR A 63 -5.86 27.74 1.19
CA THR A 63 -5.70 28.31 -0.16
C THR A 63 -5.09 27.31 -1.14
N LEU A 64 -4.06 26.57 -0.72
CA LEU A 64 -3.41 25.57 -1.56
C LEU A 64 -4.36 24.41 -1.89
N ALA A 65 -5.07 23.89 -0.89
CA ALA A 65 -6.10 22.85 -1.10
C ALA A 65 -7.20 23.33 -2.06
N ASN A 66 -7.66 24.59 -1.90
CA ASN A 66 -8.63 25.19 -2.80
C ASN A 66 -8.12 25.34 -4.24
N ASN A 67 -6.86 25.74 -4.42
CA ASN A 67 -6.28 25.84 -5.76
C ASN A 67 -6.14 24.48 -6.44
N ILE A 68 -5.80 23.42 -5.69
CA ILE A 68 -5.74 22.04 -6.21
C ILE A 68 -7.13 21.57 -6.67
N GLU A 69 -8.17 21.90 -5.91
CA GLU A 69 -9.54 21.57 -6.29
C GLU A 69 -9.99 22.36 -7.53
N LYS A 70 -9.71 23.67 -7.58
CA LYS A 70 -9.97 24.49 -8.77
C LYS A 70 -9.21 24.00 -10.00
N LEU A 71 -7.98 23.52 -9.82
CA LEU A 71 -7.21 22.93 -10.91
C LEU A 71 -7.97 21.73 -11.52
N THR A 72 -8.62 20.94 -10.67
CA THR A 72 -9.48 19.82 -11.07
C THR A 72 -10.77 20.31 -11.76
N GLU A 73 -11.28 21.51 -11.47
CA GLU A 73 -12.44 22.07 -12.18
C GLU A 73 -12.09 22.53 -13.60
N VAL A 74 -10.89 23.09 -13.79
CA VAL A 74 -10.47 23.73 -15.04
C VAL A 74 -9.54 22.88 -15.92
N ASP A 75 -9.16 21.68 -15.48
CA ASP A 75 -8.28 20.75 -16.20
C ASP A 75 -8.88 20.21 -17.51
N GLY A 76 -10.18 20.45 -17.75
CA GLY A 76 -10.88 19.99 -18.93
C GLY A 76 -11.16 18.48 -18.95
N PHE A 77 -10.90 17.77 -17.85
CA PHE A 77 -11.14 16.33 -17.69
C PHE A 77 -12.35 16.02 -16.80
N ASN A 78 -13.06 17.02 -16.28
CA ASN A 78 -14.21 16.79 -15.42
C ASN A 78 -15.33 15.97 -16.11
N ASP A 79 -15.64 16.29 -17.37
CA ASP A 79 -16.60 15.52 -18.17
C ASP A 79 -16.12 14.10 -18.39
N TRP A 80 -14.83 13.92 -18.70
CA TRP A 80 -14.24 12.60 -18.85
C TRP A 80 -14.32 11.79 -17.55
N ARG A 81 -13.99 12.40 -16.39
CA ARG A 81 -14.08 11.76 -15.07
C ARG A 81 -15.51 11.33 -14.72
N ASN A 82 -16.49 12.20 -14.97
CA ASN A 82 -17.91 11.90 -14.77
C ASN A 82 -18.41 10.79 -15.70
N ASN A 83 -17.99 10.82 -16.97
CA ASN A 83 -18.34 9.79 -17.95
C ASN A 83 -17.70 8.45 -17.60
N GLU A 84 -16.43 8.44 -17.22
CA GLU A 84 -15.67 7.23 -16.88
C GLU A 84 -16.24 6.55 -15.63
N ILE A 85 -16.52 7.31 -14.56
CA ILE A 85 -17.09 6.72 -13.34
C ILE A 85 -18.52 6.20 -13.58
N THR A 86 -19.28 6.86 -14.46
CA THR A 86 -20.62 6.44 -14.87
C THR A 86 -20.56 5.18 -15.72
N ASP A 87 -19.65 5.09 -16.69
CA ASP A 87 -19.42 3.89 -17.50
C ASP A 87 -19.04 2.70 -16.62
N LEU A 88 -18.07 2.87 -15.71
CA LEU A 88 -17.67 1.83 -14.75
C LEU A 88 -18.84 1.38 -13.87
N SER A 89 -19.65 2.31 -13.36
CA SER A 89 -20.87 1.97 -12.61
C SER A 89 -21.86 1.18 -13.46
N ASN A 90 -22.08 1.58 -14.72
CA ASN A 90 -22.99 0.90 -15.64
C ASN A 90 -22.53 -0.52 -15.96
N ILE A 91 -21.23 -0.73 -16.20
CA ILE A 91 -20.64 -2.06 -16.40
C ILE A 91 -20.95 -2.95 -15.20
N VAL A 92 -20.69 -2.47 -13.97
CA VAL A 92 -20.96 -3.24 -12.75
C VAL A 92 -22.44 -3.55 -12.60
N GLN A 93 -23.32 -2.55 -12.71
CA GLN A 93 -24.77 -2.76 -12.57
C GLN A 93 -25.32 -3.72 -13.62
N THR A 94 -24.80 -3.67 -14.85
CA THR A 94 -25.17 -4.59 -15.94
C THR A 94 -24.75 -6.02 -15.62
N ARG A 95 -23.51 -6.22 -15.15
CA ARG A 95 -23.00 -7.55 -14.76
C ARG A 95 -23.79 -8.13 -13.60
N LEU A 96 -24.10 -7.32 -12.58
CA LEU A 96 -24.91 -7.76 -11.44
C LEU A 96 -26.34 -8.11 -11.88
N HIS A 97 -26.94 -7.30 -12.75
CA HIS A 97 -28.27 -7.60 -13.31
C HIS A 97 -28.25 -8.92 -14.11
N TYR A 98 -27.25 -9.13 -14.96
CA TYR A 98 -27.09 -10.39 -15.71
C TYR A 98 -26.95 -11.60 -14.78
N LEU A 99 -26.05 -11.52 -13.80
CA LEU A 99 -25.79 -12.59 -12.82
C LEU A 99 -27.03 -12.94 -12.01
N GLN A 100 -27.78 -11.93 -11.59
CA GLN A 100 -28.95 -12.14 -10.73
C GLN A 100 -30.20 -12.56 -11.51
N ASN A 101 -30.24 -12.41 -12.83
CA ASN A 101 -31.45 -12.68 -13.61
C ASN A 101 -31.19 -13.73 -14.71
N PRO A 102 -30.89 -14.99 -14.37
CA PRO A 102 -30.64 -16.04 -15.34
C PRO A 102 -31.90 -16.34 -16.17
N LEU A 103 -31.73 -16.76 -17.43
CA LEU A 103 -32.85 -17.13 -18.31
C LEU A 103 -33.64 -18.34 -17.77
N ASN A 104 -32.94 -19.31 -17.16
CA ASN A 104 -33.54 -20.48 -16.53
C ASN A 104 -33.09 -20.54 -15.06
N CYS A 105 -33.98 -20.12 -14.15
CA CYS A 105 -33.69 -20.12 -12.72
C CYS A 105 -33.46 -21.54 -12.19
N GLU A 106 -34.17 -22.57 -12.67
CA GLU A 106 -34.04 -23.93 -12.17
C GLU A 106 -32.62 -24.48 -12.36
N ASN A 107 -32.03 -24.24 -13.53
CA ASN A 107 -30.70 -24.74 -13.89
C ASN A 107 -29.55 -23.80 -13.48
N ALA A 108 -29.84 -22.57 -13.07
CA ALA A 108 -28.81 -21.62 -12.64
C ALA A 108 -28.05 -22.12 -11.41
N ARG A 109 -26.73 -21.82 -11.36
CA ARG A 109 -25.91 -22.01 -10.16
C ARG A 109 -26.27 -20.95 -9.14
N LYS A 110 -26.53 -21.36 -7.90
CA LYS A 110 -27.08 -20.49 -6.85
C LYS A 110 -26.15 -20.43 -5.64
N LEU A 111 -26.13 -19.27 -5.00
CA LEU A 111 -25.55 -19.06 -3.68
C LEU A 111 -26.68 -18.57 -2.75
N VAL A 112 -26.99 -19.33 -1.71
CA VAL A 112 -28.03 -19.01 -0.72
C VAL A 112 -27.38 -18.32 0.47
N CYS A 113 -27.86 -17.14 0.83
CA CYS A 113 -27.37 -16.33 1.95
C CYS A 113 -28.53 -16.02 2.90
N THR A 114 -28.34 -16.26 4.19
CA THR A 114 -29.36 -16.05 5.23
C THR A 114 -29.06 -14.77 6.01
N ILE A 115 -29.96 -13.77 5.96
CA ILE A 115 -29.73 -12.46 6.59
C ILE A 115 -30.04 -12.42 8.09
N SER A 116 -30.89 -13.34 8.55
CA SER A 116 -31.38 -13.40 9.94
C SER A 116 -30.32 -13.99 10.86
N TYR A 117 -29.42 -13.13 11.36
CA TYR A 117 -28.41 -13.46 12.36
C TYR A 117 -28.41 -12.42 13.49
N GLY A 118 -28.03 -12.84 14.70
CA GLY A 118 -28.06 -12.05 15.94
C GLY A 118 -27.01 -10.94 15.98
N CYS A 119 -27.15 -9.95 15.10
CA CYS A 119 -26.39 -8.70 15.11
C CYS A 119 -27.21 -7.53 14.52
N GLY A 120 -26.72 -6.30 14.68
CA GLY A 120 -27.42 -5.11 14.18
C GLY A 120 -27.50 -5.01 12.64
N PHE A 121 -28.37 -4.14 12.13
CA PHE A 121 -28.66 -3.97 10.70
C PHE A 121 -27.42 -3.74 9.85
N GLY A 122 -26.51 -2.86 10.28
CA GLY A 122 -25.25 -2.63 9.56
C GLY A 122 -24.38 -3.89 9.43
N CYS A 123 -24.36 -4.75 10.45
CA CYS A 123 -23.65 -6.04 10.39
C CYS A 123 -24.32 -7.00 9.38
N GLN A 124 -25.65 -7.08 9.38
CA GLN A 124 -26.41 -7.89 8.42
C GLN A 124 -26.23 -7.40 6.97
N MET A 125 -26.17 -6.10 6.75
CA MET A 125 -25.87 -5.51 5.43
C MET A 125 -24.46 -5.86 4.97
N HIS A 126 -23.45 -5.73 5.84
CA HIS A 126 -22.09 -6.16 5.52
C HIS A 126 -22.02 -7.66 5.19
N HIS A 127 -22.76 -8.51 5.91
CA HIS A 127 -22.87 -9.93 5.58
C HIS A 127 -23.44 -10.16 4.18
N LEU A 128 -24.55 -9.50 3.85
CA LEU A 128 -25.20 -9.62 2.55
C LEU A 128 -24.30 -9.16 1.40
N ILE A 129 -23.54 -8.07 1.59
CA ILE A 129 -22.56 -7.60 0.61
C ILE A 129 -21.49 -8.66 0.39
N SER A 130 -20.94 -9.26 1.44
CA SER A 130 -19.94 -10.31 1.25
C SER A 130 -20.50 -11.53 0.52
N CYS A 131 -21.74 -11.92 0.80
CA CYS A 131 -22.44 -12.94 0.02
C CYS A 131 -22.54 -12.53 -1.47
N MET A 132 -22.80 -11.26 -1.77
CA MET A 132 -22.84 -10.74 -3.14
C MET A 132 -21.48 -10.76 -3.83
N ILE A 133 -20.39 -10.45 -3.11
CA ILE A 133 -19.03 -10.54 -3.65
C ILE A 133 -18.70 -12.00 -4.01
N LEU A 134 -18.99 -12.93 -3.10
CA LEU A 134 -18.78 -14.36 -3.34
C LEU A 134 -19.63 -14.86 -4.51
N ALA A 135 -20.92 -14.48 -4.56
CA ALA A 135 -21.82 -14.80 -5.65
C ALA A 135 -21.27 -14.30 -7.00
N TYR A 136 -20.77 -13.07 -7.03
CA TYR A 136 -20.16 -12.48 -8.22
C TYR A 136 -18.90 -13.22 -8.65
N GLY A 137 -17.95 -13.43 -7.74
CA GLY A 137 -16.68 -14.12 -8.05
C GLY A 137 -16.85 -15.57 -8.47
N MET A 138 -17.84 -16.27 -7.91
CA MET A 138 -18.16 -17.65 -8.24
C MET A 138 -19.14 -17.82 -9.41
N GLN A 139 -19.61 -16.71 -9.99
CA GLN A 139 -20.63 -16.70 -11.06
C GLN A 139 -21.92 -17.45 -10.66
N ARG A 140 -22.42 -17.17 -9.46
CA ARG A 140 -23.66 -17.76 -8.91
C ARG A 140 -24.71 -16.68 -8.67
N THR A 141 -25.97 -16.95 -9.00
CA THR A 141 -27.11 -16.10 -8.64
C THR A 141 -27.29 -16.11 -7.12
N LEU A 142 -27.42 -14.93 -6.50
CA LEU A 142 -27.58 -14.80 -5.04
C LEU A 142 -29.05 -14.92 -4.67
N LEU A 143 -29.38 -15.88 -3.82
CA LEU A 143 -30.69 -16.02 -3.21
C LEU A 143 -30.63 -15.58 -1.75
N LEU A 144 -31.53 -14.68 -1.35
CA LEU A 144 -31.61 -14.15 0.00
C LEU A 144 -32.74 -14.82 0.79
N GLU A 145 -32.38 -15.58 1.81
CA GLU A 145 -33.32 -16.14 2.77
C GLU A 145 -33.55 -15.10 3.89
N SER A 146 -34.74 -14.49 3.89
CA SER A 146 -35.09 -13.38 4.79
C SER A 146 -36.40 -13.58 5.56
N THR A 147 -37.01 -14.76 5.48
CA THR A 147 -38.19 -15.09 6.28
C THR A 147 -37.84 -15.02 7.77
N GLY A 148 -38.70 -14.40 8.58
CA GLY A 148 -38.44 -14.23 10.02
C GLY A 148 -37.32 -13.25 10.34
N TRP A 149 -36.98 -12.35 9.42
CA TRP A 149 -35.98 -11.31 9.65
C TRP A 149 -36.37 -10.40 10.83
N GLN A 150 -35.42 -10.17 11.74
CA GLN A 150 -35.67 -9.48 13.02
C GLN A 150 -36.17 -8.04 12.85
N TYR A 151 -35.83 -7.37 11.74
CA TYR A 151 -36.27 -6.00 11.44
C TYR A 151 -37.62 -5.93 10.75
N HIS A 152 -38.05 -7.01 10.09
CA HIS A 152 -39.36 -7.12 9.49
C HIS A 152 -39.72 -8.60 9.27
N ARG A 153 -40.71 -9.13 10.00
CA ARG A 153 -41.04 -10.57 9.98
C ARG A 153 -41.40 -11.10 8.58
N GLY A 154 -42.00 -10.24 7.74
CA GLY A 154 -42.32 -10.54 6.33
C GLY A 154 -41.12 -10.55 5.37
N GLY A 155 -39.91 -10.33 5.88
CA GLY A 155 -38.64 -10.43 5.14
C GLY A 155 -38.24 -9.20 4.34
N TRP A 156 -37.16 -9.35 3.58
CA TRP A 156 -36.45 -8.28 2.85
C TRP A 156 -37.36 -7.46 1.94
N ASN A 157 -38.26 -8.14 1.22
CA ASN A 157 -39.10 -7.54 0.19
C ASN A 157 -40.11 -6.51 0.73
N GLN A 158 -40.32 -6.49 2.05
CA GLN A 158 -41.21 -5.53 2.72
C GLN A 158 -40.56 -4.15 2.86
N VAL A 159 -39.24 -4.06 2.73
CA VAL A 159 -38.46 -2.81 2.84
C VAL A 159 -37.71 -2.50 1.54
N PHE A 160 -37.17 -3.52 0.89
CA PHE A 160 -36.35 -3.39 -0.32
C PHE A 160 -36.97 -4.16 -1.49
N MET A 161 -36.52 -3.85 -2.70
CA MET A 161 -36.82 -4.64 -3.89
C MET A 161 -36.09 -6.00 -3.83
N PRO A 162 -36.64 -7.07 -4.44
CA PRO A 162 -35.95 -8.35 -4.50
C PRO A 162 -34.64 -8.25 -5.29
N LEU A 163 -33.63 -9.03 -4.89
CA LEU A 163 -32.30 -9.02 -5.52
C LEU A 163 -32.31 -9.54 -6.96
N SER A 164 -33.30 -10.38 -7.30
CA SER A 164 -33.58 -10.91 -8.63
C SER A 164 -35.05 -10.71 -8.99
N LYS A 165 -35.33 -10.44 -10.27
CA LYS A 165 -36.69 -10.32 -10.81
C LYS A 165 -37.29 -11.68 -11.17
N ASN A 166 -36.48 -12.63 -11.64
CA ASN A 166 -36.95 -13.89 -12.22
C ASN A 166 -36.37 -15.15 -11.54
N CYS A 167 -35.47 -15.01 -10.56
CA CYS A 167 -34.90 -16.13 -9.83
C CYS A 167 -34.87 -15.87 -8.33
N THR A 168 -35.98 -16.20 -7.66
CA THR A 168 -36.18 -15.93 -6.22
C THR A 168 -36.41 -17.18 -5.39
N THR A 169 -36.51 -18.36 -6.02
CA THR A 169 -36.84 -19.62 -5.37
C THR A 169 -35.67 -20.60 -5.41
N ILE A 170 -35.58 -21.42 -4.37
CA ILE A 170 -34.67 -22.57 -4.34
C ILE A 170 -35.34 -23.68 -5.15
N SER A 171 -34.75 -24.03 -6.31
CA SER A 171 -35.18 -25.17 -7.12
C SER A 171 -34.99 -26.49 -6.36
N LYS A 172 -35.83 -27.51 -6.63
CA LYS A 172 -35.68 -28.86 -6.05
C LYS A 172 -34.30 -29.44 -6.42
N GLY A 173 -33.45 -29.69 -5.41
CA GLY A 173 -32.09 -30.22 -5.60
C GLY A 173 -31.31 -30.29 -4.27
N SER A 174 -30.17 -30.96 -4.28
CA SER A 174 -29.26 -31.00 -3.12
C SER A 174 -28.68 -29.61 -2.85
N ILE A 175 -28.72 -29.19 -1.60
CA ILE A 175 -28.11 -27.95 -1.12
C ILE A 175 -26.82 -28.33 -0.41
N ASP A 176 -25.69 -27.93 -0.97
CA ASP A 176 -24.40 -28.14 -0.33
C ASP A 176 -24.09 -26.93 0.55
N ASN A 177 -23.48 -27.17 1.71
CA ASN A 177 -22.95 -26.08 2.53
C ASN A 177 -21.59 -25.65 2.00
N TRP A 178 -21.19 -24.40 2.27
CA TRP A 178 -19.84 -23.91 1.98
C TRP A 178 -18.75 -24.92 2.42
N PRO A 179 -17.69 -25.17 1.63
CA PRO A 179 -17.35 -24.56 0.33
C PRO A 179 -18.05 -25.18 -0.90
N GLY A 180 -18.82 -26.25 -0.70
CA GLY A 180 -19.33 -27.09 -1.78
C GLY A 180 -18.21 -27.74 -2.61
N THR A 181 -18.58 -28.24 -3.79
CA THR A 181 -17.69 -28.81 -4.80
C THR A 181 -17.88 -28.09 -6.14
N ASN A 182 -17.02 -28.36 -7.13
CA ASN A 182 -17.18 -27.81 -8.49
C ASN A 182 -18.52 -28.19 -9.15
N ASN A 183 -19.13 -29.30 -8.71
CA ASN A 183 -20.41 -29.80 -9.22
C ASN A 183 -21.62 -29.28 -8.44
N SER A 184 -21.41 -28.61 -7.30
CA SER A 184 -22.48 -28.09 -6.47
C SER A 184 -23.30 -27.05 -7.22
N LYS A 185 -24.57 -27.35 -7.49
CA LYS A 185 -25.49 -26.40 -8.14
C LYS A 185 -25.95 -25.31 -7.18
N ILE A 186 -26.18 -25.65 -5.91
CA ILE A 186 -26.64 -24.74 -4.87
C ILE A 186 -25.68 -24.81 -3.71
N ILE A 187 -25.10 -23.67 -3.33
CA ILE A 187 -24.23 -23.55 -2.16
C ILE A 187 -24.91 -22.64 -1.14
N ARG A 188 -25.00 -23.05 0.12
CA ARG A 188 -25.50 -22.25 1.23
C ARG A 188 -24.35 -21.71 2.07
N ILE A 189 -24.40 -20.41 2.35
CA ILE A 189 -23.50 -19.72 3.27
C ILE A 189 -24.27 -19.41 4.56
N PHE A 190 -23.72 -19.86 5.68
CA PHE A 190 -24.18 -19.47 7.00
C PHE A 190 -23.46 -18.19 7.47
N PRO A 191 -24.01 -17.47 8.46
CA PRO A 191 -23.42 -16.24 8.99
C PRO A 191 -21.94 -16.40 9.40
N PHE A 192 -21.23 -15.29 9.30
CA PHE A 192 -19.78 -15.09 9.10
C PHE A 192 -18.76 -15.80 10.02
N THR A 193 -19.11 -16.69 10.93
CA THR A 193 -18.12 -17.20 11.90
C THR A 193 -17.12 -18.21 11.32
N TYR A 194 -17.38 -18.88 10.17
CA TYR A 194 -16.48 -19.95 9.66
C TYR A 194 -16.47 -20.14 8.13
N ILE A 195 -16.16 -19.12 7.30
CA ILE A 195 -15.88 -19.35 5.87
C ILE A 195 -14.48 -19.96 5.73
N LEU A 196 -14.40 -21.28 5.94
CA LEU A 196 -13.22 -22.11 5.73
C LEU A 196 -13.55 -23.19 4.70
N PRO A 197 -12.71 -23.40 3.66
CA PRO A 197 -11.53 -22.60 3.31
C PRO A 197 -11.91 -21.16 2.90
N ARG A 198 -10.98 -20.22 3.07
CA ARG A 198 -11.15 -18.82 2.65
C ARG A 198 -11.26 -18.75 1.12
N SER A 199 -12.13 -17.87 0.62
CA SER A 199 -12.21 -17.57 -0.81
C SER A 199 -11.30 -16.41 -1.18
N GLN A 200 -10.68 -16.45 -2.36
CA GLN A 200 -9.98 -15.30 -2.92
C GLN A 200 -10.90 -14.10 -3.18
N TYR A 201 -12.22 -14.33 -3.29
CA TYR A 201 -13.24 -13.30 -3.50
C TYR A 201 -13.78 -12.70 -2.19
N LEU A 202 -13.11 -12.88 -1.05
CA LEU A 202 -13.51 -12.21 0.18
C LEU A 202 -13.43 -10.67 0.03
N PRO A 203 -14.15 -9.90 0.87
CA PRO A 203 -14.20 -8.44 0.79
C PRO A 203 -12.82 -7.79 0.63
N LEU A 204 -12.79 -6.68 -0.11
CA LEU A 204 -11.62 -5.95 -0.63
C LEU A 204 -10.99 -6.50 -1.91
N ALA A 205 -11.45 -7.65 -2.41
CA ALA A 205 -11.14 -8.09 -3.78
C ALA A 205 -11.96 -7.29 -4.82
N VAL A 206 -11.27 -6.53 -5.67
CA VAL A 206 -11.87 -5.76 -6.79
C VAL A 206 -11.62 -6.52 -8.11
N PRO A 207 -12.60 -6.61 -9.04
CA PRO A 207 -12.36 -7.20 -10.35
C PRO A 207 -11.21 -6.50 -11.09
N GLU A 208 -10.26 -7.29 -11.60
CA GLU A 208 -8.99 -6.82 -12.19
C GLU A 208 -9.22 -5.81 -13.33
N ASP A 209 -10.19 -6.08 -14.20
CA ASP A 209 -10.53 -5.26 -15.35
C ASP A 209 -11.07 -3.87 -14.95
N LEU A 210 -11.73 -3.77 -13.80
CA LEU A 210 -12.23 -2.51 -13.25
C LEU A 210 -11.13 -1.77 -12.48
N PHE A 211 -10.28 -2.50 -11.75
CA PHE A 211 -9.27 -1.91 -10.88
C PHE A 211 -8.28 -1.02 -11.64
N VAL A 212 -7.83 -1.45 -12.81
CA VAL A 212 -6.90 -0.69 -13.67
C VAL A 212 -7.47 0.68 -14.05
N ARG A 213 -8.77 0.75 -14.31
CA ARG A 213 -9.48 1.99 -14.68
C ARG A 213 -9.85 2.82 -13.46
N LEU A 214 -10.22 2.19 -12.34
CA LEU A 214 -10.61 2.90 -11.12
C LEU A 214 -9.44 3.59 -10.42
N LYS A 215 -8.26 2.97 -10.39
CA LYS A 215 -7.09 3.53 -9.69
C LYS A 215 -6.60 4.85 -10.28
N THR A 216 -6.95 5.16 -11.54
CA THR A 216 -6.57 6.42 -12.19
C THR A 216 -7.47 7.60 -11.79
N ILE A 217 -8.67 7.33 -11.25
CA ILE A 217 -9.69 8.36 -10.99
C ILE A 217 -10.24 8.38 -9.57
N HIS A 218 -9.94 7.36 -8.75
CA HIS A 218 -10.57 7.18 -7.44
C HIS A 218 -9.52 6.91 -6.34
N GLY A 219 -9.51 7.71 -5.28
CA GLY A 219 -8.57 7.61 -4.16
C GLY A 219 -8.73 6.34 -3.29
N ASN A 220 -9.87 5.66 -3.40
CA ASN A 220 -10.09 4.35 -2.75
C ASN A 220 -10.95 3.38 -3.58
N PRO A 221 -10.35 2.63 -4.55
CA PRO A 221 -11.08 1.76 -5.46
C PRO A 221 -11.85 0.61 -4.79
N THR A 222 -11.37 0.11 -3.65
CA THR A 222 -12.00 -1.02 -2.94
C THR A 222 -13.32 -0.62 -2.29
N VAL A 223 -13.38 0.57 -1.70
CA VAL A 223 -14.61 1.12 -1.11
C VAL A 223 -15.60 1.50 -2.20
N TRP A 224 -15.14 2.02 -3.34
CA TRP A 224 -16.01 2.27 -4.50
C TRP A 224 -16.68 0.98 -4.99
N TRP A 225 -15.92 -0.11 -5.10
CA TRP A 225 -16.44 -1.41 -5.50
C TRP A 225 -17.54 -1.91 -4.55
N ILE A 226 -17.31 -1.81 -3.24
CA ILE A 226 -18.33 -2.11 -2.22
C ILE A 226 -19.56 -1.20 -2.40
N GLY A 227 -19.35 0.09 -2.69
CA GLY A 227 -20.41 1.04 -3.01
C GLY A 227 -21.28 0.61 -4.19
N GLN A 228 -20.71 0.05 -5.26
CA GLN A 228 -21.50 -0.44 -6.41
C GLN A 228 -22.34 -1.68 -6.09
N LEU A 229 -21.83 -2.59 -5.27
CA LEU A 229 -22.59 -3.74 -4.79
C LEU A 229 -23.75 -3.28 -3.90
N LEU A 230 -23.48 -2.31 -3.04
CA LEU A 230 -24.48 -1.64 -2.23
C LEU A 230 -25.52 -0.93 -3.09
N LYS A 231 -25.15 -0.22 -4.16
CA LYS A 231 -26.10 0.38 -5.11
C LYS A 231 -27.05 -0.67 -5.71
N TYR A 232 -26.58 -1.90 -5.92
CA TYR A 232 -27.43 -2.98 -6.42
C TYR A 232 -28.37 -3.56 -5.35
N ILE A 233 -27.88 -3.73 -4.12
CA ILE A 233 -28.61 -4.32 -2.98
C ILE A 233 -29.58 -3.29 -2.36
N TRP A 234 -29.13 -2.06 -2.15
CA TRP A 234 -29.84 -0.94 -1.51
C TRP A 234 -30.85 -0.29 -2.45
N LYS A 235 -31.91 -1.04 -2.76
CA LYS A 235 -33.02 -0.58 -3.59
C LYS A 235 -34.30 -0.59 -2.76
N PRO A 236 -34.64 0.49 -2.03
CA PRO A 236 -35.88 0.55 -1.27
C PRO A 236 -37.10 0.29 -2.17
N ASN A 237 -38.13 -0.35 -1.65
CA ASN A 237 -39.39 -0.49 -2.38
C ASN A 237 -40.17 0.84 -2.39
N ASN A 238 -41.33 0.88 -3.05
CA ASN A 238 -42.12 2.11 -3.18
C ASN A 238 -42.58 2.65 -1.80
N LEU A 239 -42.94 1.79 -0.85
CA LEU A 239 -43.39 2.21 0.48
C LEU A 239 -42.25 2.88 1.25
N THR A 240 -41.09 2.24 1.31
CA THR A 240 -39.90 2.78 1.98
C THR A 240 -39.38 4.04 1.28
N THR A 241 -39.41 4.09 -0.05
CA THR A 241 -39.03 5.31 -0.81
C THR A 241 -39.94 6.48 -0.49
N ASN A 242 -41.26 6.25 -0.44
CA ASN A 242 -42.22 7.29 -0.07
C ASN A 242 -42.03 7.77 1.39
N TYR A 243 -41.71 6.86 2.30
CA TYR A 243 -41.37 7.21 3.69
C TYR A 243 -40.15 8.12 3.76
N ILE A 244 -39.05 7.72 3.12
CA ILE A 244 -37.80 8.50 3.07
C ILE A 244 -38.07 9.88 2.47
N ASN A 245 -38.68 9.95 1.29
CA ASN A 245 -38.97 11.22 0.61
C ASN A 245 -39.90 12.13 1.42
N GLY A 246 -40.89 11.56 2.10
CA GLY A 246 -41.79 12.31 2.97
C GLY A 246 -41.07 12.91 4.17
N LYS A 247 -40.18 12.16 4.81
CA LYS A 247 -39.39 12.62 5.97
C LYS A 247 -38.30 13.61 5.57
N THR A 248 -37.54 13.35 4.50
CA THR A 248 -36.49 14.27 4.01
C THR A 248 -37.07 15.61 3.56
N LYS A 249 -38.25 15.62 2.93
CA LYS A 249 -38.97 16.86 2.58
C LYS A 249 -39.39 17.66 3.82
N LYS A 250 -39.79 17.00 4.91
CA LYS A 250 -40.11 17.67 6.18
C LYS A 250 -38.89 18.28 6.86
N LEU A 251 -37.72 17.65 6.73
CA LEU A 251 -36.48 18.18 7.29
C LEU A 251 -35.98 19.45 6.55
N ASP A 252 -36.50 19.79 5.35
CA ASP A 252 -36.13 20.95 4.51
C ASP A 252 -34.61 21.22 4.47
N MET A 253 -33.84 20.14 4.28
CA MET A 253 -32.39 20.19 4.42
C MET A 253 -31.74 20.89 3.24
N LYS A 254 -31.09 22.03 3.50
CA LYS A 254 -30.36 22.81 2.49
C LYS A 254 -28.86 22.52 2.54
N SER A 255 -28.25 22.37 1.36
CA SER A 255 -26.78 22.35 1.26
C SER A 255 -26.20 23.76 1.52
N PRO A 256 -24.97 23.87 2.05
CA PRO A 256 -24.12 22.79 2.54
C PRO A 256 -24.59 22.24 3.89
N ILE A 257 -24.48 20.93 4.09
CA ILE A 257 -24.71 20.24 5.37
C ILE A 257 -23.67 19.14 5.62
N VAL A 258 -23.26 19.01 6.89
CA VAL A 258 -22.38 17.92 7.35
C VAL A 258 -23.22 16.85 8.06
N GLY A 259 -23.05 15.59 7.66
CA GLY A 259 -23.63 14.44 8.35
C GLY A 259 -22.68 13.94 9.43
N VAL A 260 -23.19 13.73 10.64
CA VAL A 260 -22.44 13.27 11.81
C VAL A 260 -23.12 12.01 12.33
N HIS A 261 -22.39 10.90 12.44
CA HIS A 261 -22.91 9.66 13.01
C HIS A 261 -22.22 9.36 14.34
N ILE A 262 -22.99 9.32 15.44
CA ILE A 262 -22.53 9.07 16.80
C ILE A 262 -23.31 7.89 17.38
N ARG A 263 -22.63 6.79 17.73
CA ARG A 263 -23.24 5.62 18.37
C ARG A 263 -22.65 5.41 19.76
N ARG A 264 -23.47 5.51 20.81
CA ARG A 264 -23.04 5.48 22.22
C ARG A 264 -23.59 4.26 23.00
N THR A 265 -24.86 3.89 22.83
CA THR A 265 -25.60 3.09 23.83
C THR A 265 -25.08 1.65 24.02
N ASP A 266 -25.00 0.85 22.95
CA ASP A 266 -24.54 -0.54 22.98
C ASP A 266 -23.02 -0.69 22.82
N LYS A 267 -22.41 0.27 22.13
CA LYS A 267 -20.99 0.27 21.72
C LYS A 267 -20.01 0.58 22.85
N ILE A 268 -20.34 1.50 23.76
CA ILE A 268 -19.42 1.91 24.85
C ILE A 268 -19.23 0.80 25.89
N ILE A 269 -20.22 -0.09 26.04
CA ILE A 269 -20.19 -1.13 27.07
C ILE A 269 -19.20 -2.25 26.69
N ASN A 270 -19.07 -2.60 25.40
CA ASN A 270 -18.35 -3.81 24.98
C ASN A 270 -17.44 -3.66 23.74
N GLU A 271 -17.50 -2.57 22.96
CA GLU A 271 -16.96 -2.59 21.58
C GLU A 271 -16.13 -1.36 21.16
N ALA A 272 -16.35 -0.15 21.71
CA ALA A 272 -15.62 1.05 21.28
C ALA A 272 -15.36 2.08 22.39
N LYS A 273 -14.29 2.87 22.23
CA LYS A 273 -13.93 3.97 23.11
C LYS A 273 -14.94 5.12 23.01
N TYR A 274 -15.29 5.73 24.14
CA TYR A 274 -16.09 6.95 24.16
C TYR A 274 -15.35 8.11 23.46
N ILE A 275 -16.03 8.79 22.53
CA ILE A 275 -15.55 10.00 21.86
C ILE A 275 -16.54 11.12 22.12
N ALA A 276 -16.04 12.23 22.66
CA ALA A 276 -16.84 13.41 22.99
C ALA A 276 -17.31 14.13 21.71
N ILE A 277 -18.44 14.83 21.78
CA ILE A 277 -19.04 15.48 20.59
C ILE A 277 -18.13 16.57 20.00
N GLU A 278 -17.28 17.17 20.83
CA GLU A 278 -16.30 18.19 20.45
C GLU A 278 -15.36 17.71 19.36
N GLU A 279 -14.92 16.45 19.40
CA GLU A 279 -14.02 15.90 18.39
C GLU A 279 -14.72 15.76 17.03
N TYR A 280 -16.02 15.43 17.04
CA TYR A 280 -16.84 15.42 15.81
C TYR A 280 -17.01 16.84 15.29
N MET A 281 -17.38 17.78 16.16
CA MET A 281 -17.67 19.16 15.77
C MET A 281 -16.43 19.93 15.32
N LYS A 282 -15.24 19.60 15.84
CA LYS A 282 -13.97 20.11 15.32
C LYS A 282 -13.78 19.79 13.83
N LYS A 283 -14.16 18.58 13.40
CA LYS A 283 -14.12 18.20 11.97
C LYS A 283 -15.20 18.88 11.14
N VAL A 284 -16.36 19.13 11.74
CA VAL A 284 -17.42 19.96 11.14
C VAL A 284 -16.93 21.40 10.92
N ASP A 285 -16.29 22.01 11.92
CA ASP A 285 -15.73 23.36 11.84
C ASP A 285 -14.64 23.47 10.77
N GLU A 286 -13.73 22.48 10.71
CA GLU A 286 -12.71 22.40 9.67
C GLU A 286 -13.33 22.39 8.27
N TYR A 287 -14.40 21.62 8.05
CA TYR A 287 -15.12 21.58 6.78
C TYR A 287 -15.79 22.92 6.43
N TYR A 288 -16.53 23.53 7.35
CA TYR A 288 -17.19 24.81 7.10
C TYR A 288 -16.20 25.93 6.81
N SER A 289 -15.10 25.98 7.55
CA SER A 289 -14.02 26.94 7.36
C SER A 289 -13.34 26.82 5.99
N LEU A 290 -13.45 25.67 5.32
CA LEU A 290 -12.95 25.44 3.95
C LEU A 290 -13.94 25.91 2.89
N ILE A 291 -15.23 25.62 3.06
CA ILE A 291 -16.24 25.96 2.05
C ILE A 291 -16.64 27.44 2.09
N GLU A 292 -16.54 28.10 3.25
CA GLU A 292 -16.78 29.55 3.41
C GLU A 292 -15.80 30.40 2.60
N ILE A 293 -14.65 29.85 2.21
CA ILE A 293 -13.69 30.49 1.28
C ILE A 293 -14.23 30.47 -0.16
N LYS A 294 -15.05 29.48 -0.50
CA LYS A 294 -15.52 29.22 -1.86
C LYS A 294 -16.89 29.82 -2.14
N SER A 295 -17.76 29.83 -1.13
CA SER A 295 -19.15 30.24 -1.28
C SER A 295 -19.66 30.94 -0.03
N ASN A 296 -20.63 31.83 -0.23
CA ASN A 296 -21.29 32.51 0.88
C ASN A 296 -22.19 31.51 1.64
N VAL A 297 -21.71 30.98 2.76
CA VAL A 297 -22.46 30.10 3.63
C VAL A 297 -23.25 30.94 4.62
N THR A 298 -24.57 31.05 4.40
CA THR A 298 -25.45 31.87 5.26
C THR A 298 -25.72 31.25 6.63
N LYS A 299 -25.63 29.92 6.75
CA LYS A 299 -25.85 29.18 8.00
C LYS A 299 -25.11 27.84 7.98
N ARG A 300 -24.40 27.51 9.06
CA ARG A 300 -23.75 26.20 9.23
C ARG A 300 -24.79 25.19 9.70
N ARG A 301 -24.89 24.06 9.00
CA ARG A 301 -25.89 23.01 9.25
C ARG A 301 -25.24 21.68 9.58
N VAL A 302 -25.79 20.96 10.54
CA VAL A 302 -25.33 19.61 10.89
C VAL A 302 -26.53 18.69 11.03
N TYR A 303 -26.43 17.49 10.46
CA TYR A 303 -27.37 16.41 10.75
C TYR A 303 -26.69 15.38 11.64
N ILE A 304 -27.26 15.11 12.82
CA ILE A 304 -26.72 14.15 13.78
C ILE A 304 -27.61 12.90 13.78
N ALA A 305 -27.05 11.80 13.27
CA ALA A 305 -27.60 10.46 13.42
C ALA A 305 -27.03 9.82 14.69
N THR A 306 -27.89 9.53 15.67
CA THR A 306 -27.45 8.97 16.94
C THR A 306 -28.51 8.11 17.60
N ASP A 307 -28.05 7.12 18.35
CA ASP A 307 -28.86 6.25 19.21
C ASP A 307 -29.06 6.84 20.63
N ASP A 308 -28.42 7.97 20.95
CA ASP A 308 -28.47 8.61 22.26
C ASP A 308 -28.98 10.05 22.15
N PHE A 309 -30.22 10.29 22.59
CA PHE A 309 -30.84 11.62 22.55
C PHE A 309 -30.05 12.68 23.33
N ASN A 310 -29.25 12.29 24.34
CA ASN A 310 -28.44 13.24 25.10
C ASN A 310 -27.39 13.94 24.23
N VAL A 311 -26.91 13.28 23.18
CA VAL A 311 -25.99 13.88 22.19
C VAL A 311 -26.63 15.09 21.53
N ILE A 312 -27.92 15.02 21.20
CA ILE A 312 -28.65 16.12 20.56
C ILE A 312 -28.79 17.30 21.53
N THR A 313 -29.12 17.03 22.79
CA THR A 313 -29.22 18.06 23.84
C THR A 313 -27.88 18.74 24.07
N GLU A 314 -26.80 17.94 24.16
CA GLU A 314 -25.42 18.42 24.30
C GLU A 314 -25.01 19.29 23.11
N ALA A 315 -25.30 18.84 21.88
CA ALA A 315 -25.00 19.56 20.65
C ALA A 315 -25.69 20.93 20.61
N LYS A 316 -26.99 20.98 20.91
CA LYS A 316 -27.77 22.23 20.93
C LYS A 316 -27.28 23.22 21.98
N ALA A 317 -26.83 22.73 23.14
CA ALA A 317 -26.30 23.57 24.21
C ALA A 317 -24.92 24.14 23.87
N LYS A 318 -23.99 23.30 23.37
CA LYS A 318 -22.59 23.71 23.11
C LYS A 318 -22.40 24.45 21.78
N TYR A 319 -23.25 24.18 20.78
CA TYR A 319 -23.11 24.70 19.42
C TYR A 319 -24.37 25.45 18.94
N PRO A 320 -24.84 26.49 19.66
CA PRO A 320 -26.10 27.19 19.35
C PRO A 320 -26.07 27.96 18.02
N HIS A 321 -24.88 28.19 17.46
CA HIS A 321 -24.67 28.84 16.17
C HIS A 321 -24.84 27.88 14.97
N TYR A 322 -24.95 26.57 15.21
CA TYR A 322 -25.26 25.57 14.20
C TYR A 322 -26.77 25.30 14.10
N GLU A 323 -27.27 25.13 12.89
CA GLU A 323 -28.59 24.55 12.67
C GLU A 323 -28.50 23.03 12.75
N ILE A 324 -29.04 22.45 13.84
CA ILE A 324 -28.91 21.02 14.13
C ILE A 324 -30.20 20.29 13.72
N PHE A 325 -30.06 19.39 12.75
CA PHE A 325 -31.07 18.45 12.29
C PHE A 325 -30.79 17.06 12.88
N TYR A 326 -31.83 16.29 13.13
CA TYR A 326 -31.75 14.92 13.64
C TYR A 326 -33.09 14.22 13.37
N ASN A 327 -33.14 12.90 13.51
CA ASN A 327 -34.39 12.18 13.44
C ASN A 327 -35.18 12.35 14.74
N GLU A 328 -36.41 12.86 14.67
CA GLU A 328 -37.24 13.14 15.86
C GLU A 328 -37.69 11.87 16.61
N ASN A 329 -37.58 10.71 15.97
CA ASN A 329 -37.98 9.41 16.50
C ASN A 329 -36.91 8.74 17.41
N ILE A 330 -35.81 9.43 17.75
CA ILE A 330 -34.77 8.88 18.63
C ILE A 330 -35.35 8.61 20.04
N PRO A 331 -35.10 7.42 20.63
CA PRO A 331 -35.54 7.11 22.00
C PRO A 331 -34.99 8.13 23.01
N LYS A 332 -35.87 8.74 23.80
CA LYS A 332 -35.48 9.72 24.84
C LYS A 332 -34.72 9.07 26.01
N ILE A 333 -34.84 7.76 26.17
CA ILE A 333 -34.12 6.94 27.15
C ILE A 333 -33.32 5.91 26.36
N PRO A 334 -32.00 5.78 26.60
CA PRO A 334 -31.19 4.71 26.01
C PRO A 334 -31.77 3.33 26.37
N GLU A 335 -32.30 2.60 25.40
CA GLU A 335 -32.75 1.23 25.62
C GLU A 335 -31.56 0.26 25.55
N THR A 336 -31.32 -0.50 26.61
CA THR A 336 -30.25 -1.50 26.68
C THR A 336 -30.49 -2.71 25.77
N ASN A 337 -31.74 -2.91 25.31
CA ASN A 337 -32.16 -3.94 24.37
C ASN A 337 -33.17 -3.32 23.39
N PRO A 338 -32.72 -2.74 22.25
CA PRO A 338 -33.64 -2.11 21.31
C PRO A 338 -34.60 -3.16 20.75
N ILE A 339 -35.89 -2.97 20.99
CA ILE A 339 -36.93 -3.77 20.35
C ILE A 339 -36.84 -3.51 18.83
N HIS A 340 -36.49 -4.54 18.06
CA HIS A 340 -36.44 -4.47 16.60
C HIS A 340 -37.87 -4.43 16.03
N SER A 341 -38.49 -3.25 16.06
CA SER A 341 -39.79 -2.97 15.43
C SER A 341 -39.62 -2.55 13.96
N ASN A 342 -40.70 -2.65 13.18
CA ASN A 342 -40.73 -2.23 11.77
C ASN A 342 -40.43 -0.73 11.59
N ASP A 343 -40.80 0.13 12.55
CA ASP A 343 -40.54 1.57 12.49
C ASP A 343 -39.04 1.88 12.71
N ASN A 344 -38.37 1.07 13.54
CA ASN A 344 -36.96 1.24 13.90
C ASN A 344 -36.01 1.06 12.67
N ILE A 345 -36.36 0.17 11.72
CA ILE A 345 -35.54 -0.01 10.52
C ILE A 345 -35.70 1.12 9.49
N LEU A 346 -36.91 1.66 9.32
CA LEU A 346 -37.16 2.77 8.40
C LEU A 346 -36.42 4.04 8.85
N ASP A 347 -36.34 4.26 10.16
CA ASP A 347 -35.60 5.38 10.75
C ASP A 347 -34.07 5.22 10.59
N VAL A 348 -33.53 4.01 10.78
CA VAL A 348 -32.11 3.74 10.48
C VAL A 348 -31.79 3.95 8.99
N ILE A 349 -32.69 3.54 8.10
CA ILE A 349 -32.55 3.75 6.65
C ILE A 349 -32.59 5.24 6.30
N LEU A 350 -33.48 6.02 6.94
CA LEU A 350 -33.55 7.47 6.80
C LEU A 350 -32.24 8.13 7.22
N ASP A 351 -31.72 7.79 8.41
CA ASP A 351 -30.45 8.32 8.91
C ASP A 351 -29.30 8.04 7.94
N ILE A 352 -29.17 6.79 7.46
CA ILE A 352 -28.16 6.42 6.45
C ILE A 352 -28.36 7.23 5.17
N HIS A 353 -29.59 7.37 4.69
CA HIS A 353 -29.89 8.13 3.48
C HIS A 353 -29.45 9.60 3.61
N VAL A 354 -29.72 10.23 4.76
CA VAL A 354 -29.31 11.61 5.01
C VAL A 354 -27.78 11.73 5.15
N LEU A 355 -27.14 10.81 5.87
CA LEU A 355 -25.68 10.78 6.02
C LEU A 355 -24.97 10.64 4.67
N VAL A 356 -25.47 9.76 3.79
CA VAL A 356 -24.93 9.54 2.44
C VAL A 356 -25.06 10.80 1.58
N ASN A 357 -26.22 11.45 1.62
CA ASN A 357 -26.53 12.63 0.80
C ASN A 357 -26.02 13.97 1.37
N SER A 358 -25.43 13.97 2.56
CA SER A 358 -24.70 15.13 3.09
C SER A 358 -23.52 15.54 2.19
N ASN A 359 -22.99 16.76 2.34
CA ASN A 359 -21.82 17.19 1.58
C ASN A 359 -20.51 16.62 2.15
N PHE A 360 -20.48 16.35 3.45
CA PHE A 360 -19.33 15.79 4.18
C PHE A 360 -19.82 14.89 5.32
N LEU A 361 -19.10 13.79 5.56
CA LEU A 361 -19.45 12.80 6.59
C LEU A 361 -18.39 12.76 7.69
N VAL A 362 -18.81 12.88 8.94
CA VAL A 362 -17.98 12.64 10.13
C VAL A 362 -18.55 11.43 10.86
N CYS A 363 -17.77 10.36 11.01
CA CYS A 363 -18.27 9.14 11.63
C CYS A 363 -17.14 8.37 12.35
N THR A 364 -17.47 7.16 12.79
CA THR A 364 -16.53 6.17 13.30
C THR A 364 -16.60 4.92 12.43
N PHE A 365 -15.44 4.41 12.01
CA PHE A 365 -15.37 3.16 11.23
C PHE A 365 -15.48 1.91 12.08
N SER A 366 -15.35 2.01 13.41
CA SER A 366 -15.80 0.90 14.26
C SER A 366 -17.31 0.65 14.10
N SER A 367 -18.12 1.69 13.83
CA SER A 367 -19.55 1.51 13.56
C SER A 367 -19.79 0.91 12.18
N ASN A 368 -20.56 -0.19 12.13
CA ASN A 368 -21.02 -0.76 10.86
C ASN A 368 -21.85 0.25 10.04
N ILE A 369 -22.62 1.13 10.70
CA ILE A 369 -23.42 2.16 10.02
C ILE A 369 -22.52 3.25 9.42
N GLY A 370 -21.45 3.65 10.13
CA GLY A 370 -20.48 4.61 9.63
C GLY A 370 -19.77 4.11 8.37
N ARG A 371 -19.34 2.84 8.37
CA ARG A 371 -18.77 2.17 7.18
C ARG A 371 -19.77 2.05 6.03
N LEU A 372 -21.01 1.67 6.34
CA LEU A 372 -22.07 1.54 5.34
C LEU A 372 -22.37 2.89 4.66
N ALA A 373 -22.50 3.97 5.44
CA ALA A 373 -22.72 5.32 4.94
C ALA A 373 -21.56 5.81 4.07
N TYR A 374 -20.31 5.56 4.48
CA TYR A 374 -19.14 5.93 3.67
C TYR A 374 -19.07 5.18 2.33
N ALA A 375 -19.38 3.89 2.33
CA ALA A 375 -19.40 3.08 1.11
C ALA A 375 -20.51 3.51 0.14
N LEU A 376 -21.73 3.74 0.65
CA LEU A 376 -22.82 4.29 -0.16
C LEU A 376 -22.49 5.71 -0.67
N LYS A 377 -21.78 6.53 0.09
CA LYS A 377 -21.38 7.88 -0.34
C LYS A 377 -20.53 7.87 -1.61
N GLN A 378 -19.73 6.81 -1.84
CA GLN A 378 -18.92 6.68 -3.06
C GLN A 378 -19.74 6.63 -4.35
N ILE A 379 -21.05 6.34 -4.28
CA ILE A 379 -21.90 6.25 -5.48
C ILE A 379 -22.41 7.62 -5.94
N ASN A 380 -22.30 8.64 -5.10
CA ASN A 380 -22.83 9.98 -5.33
C ASN A 380 -21.79 10.96 -5.89
N TYR A 381 -20.52 10.59 -5.90
CA TYR A 381 -19.41 11.44 -6.32
C TYR A 381 -18.45 10.65 -7.20
N VAL A 382 -17.70 11.35 -8.06
CA VAL A 382 -16.59 10.74 -8.82
C VAL A 382 -15.59 10.10 -7.86
N ASP A 383 -15.26 10.80 -6.79
CA ASP A 383 -14.43 10.31 -5.70
C ASP A 383 -14.89 10.96 -4.38
N ALA A 384 -15.35 10.14 -3.44
CA ALA A 384 -15.74 10.59 -2.10
C ALA A 384 -14.69 10.25 -1.04
N SER A 385 -13.48 9.84 -1.43
CA SER A 385 -12.38 9.48 -0.51
C SER A 385 -12.04 10.60 0.48
N THR A 386 -12.11 11.85 0.04
CA THR A 386 -11.87 13.06 0.85
C THR A 386 -13.14 13.70 1.42
N LYS A 387 -14.33 13.11 1.19
CA LYS A 387 -15.63 13.63 1.66
C LYS A 387 -16.13 12.94 2.94
N CYS A 388 -15.26 12.19 3.61
CA CYS A 388 -15.54 11.54 4.88
C CYS A 388 -14.30 11.54 5.76
N VAL A 389 -14.50 11.65 7.08
CA VAL A 389 -13.46 11.47 8.08
C VAL A 389 -13.96 10.55 9.19
N SER A 390 -13.11 9.60 9.58
CA SER A 390 -13.33 8.70 10.71
C SER A 390 -12.54 9.17 11.91
N LEU A 391 -13.11 9.08 13.11
CA LEU A 391 -12.46 9.50 14.36
C LEU A 391 -11.74 8.36 15.10
N ASP A 392 -11.96 7.09 14.74
CA ASP A 392 -11.48 5.95 15.52
C ASP A 392 -10.71 4.90 14.73
N GLY A 393 -10.72 4.91 13.40
CA GLY A 393 -10.00 3.87 12.66
C GLY A 393 -10.10 3.99 11.15
N VAL A 394 -9.47 3.04 10.46
CA VAL A 394 -9.52 2.91 8.99
C VAL A 394 -10.67 2.02 8.54
N TYR A 395 -11.01 2.10 7.25
CA TYR A 395 -12.11 1.32 6.69
C TYR A 395 -11.74 -0.16 6.62
N VAL A 396 -12.50 -1.01 7.31
CA VAL A 396 -12.25 -2.47 7.40
C VAL A 396 -13.51 -3.28 7.15
N TYR A 397 -13.35 -4.54 6.76
CA TYR A 397 -14.42 -5.52 6.55
C TYR A 397 -14.18 -6.79 7.38
N ILE A 398 -15.26 -7.39 7.88
CA ILE A 398 -15.18 -8.66 8.62
C ILE A 398 -14.81 -9.79 7.64
N GLN A 399 -13.78 -10.58 7.98
CA GLN A 399 -13.19 -11.63 7.12
C GLN A 399 -12.72 -11.15 5.73
N GLN A 400 -12.24 -9.91 5.62
CA GLN A 400 -11.51 -9.46 4.44
C GLN A 400 -10.27 -10.33 4.18
N ASN A 401 -9.84 -10.39 2.91
CA ASN A 401 -8.48 -10.85 2.61
C ASN A 401 -7.47 -9.97 3.38
N PRO A 402 -6.28 -10.49 3.75
CA PRO A 402 -5.29 -9.72 4.48
C PRO A 402 -5.11 -8.36 3.82
N ASN A 403 -5.26 -7.29 4.61
CA ASN A 403 -5.02 -5.95 4.08
C ASN A 403 -3.51 -5.82 3.91
N GLN A 404 -3.06 -5.98 2.68
CA GLN A 404 -1.65 -5.87 2.37
C GLN A 404 -1.32 -4.39 2.29
N CYS A 405 -0.73 -3.89 3.36
CA CYS A 405 -0.26 -2.52 3.43
C CYS A 405 1.21 -2.48 3.14
N LYS A 406 1.58 -1.43 2.41
CA LYS A 406 2.97 -1.06 2.27
C LYS A 406 3.47 -0.34 3.51
N THR A 407 4.66 -0.72 3.97
CA THR A 407 5.52 0.18 4.75
C THR A 407 6.09 1.31 3.89
N ILE A 408 5.53 2.52 4.02
CA ILE A 408 6.01 3.73 3.30
C ILE A 408 7.10 4.50 4.06
N LEU A 409 7.42 4.06 5.28
CA LEU A 409 8.45 4.64 6.14
C LEU A 409 9.04 3.53 7.01
N ASN A 410 10.37 3.49 7.13
CA ASN A 410 11.05 2.56 8.02
C ASN A 410 10.56 2.75 9.48
N HIS A 411 10.24 1.65 10.17
CA HIS A 411 9.96 1.61 11.59
C HIS A 411 10.80 0.49 12.22
N LYS A 412 11.47 0.82 13.33
CA LYS A 412 12.22 -0.14 14.12
C LYS A 412 11.42 -0.43 15.38
N ALA A 413 11.13 -1.70 15.62
CA ALA A 413 10.36 -2.14 16.77
C ALA A 413 11.01 -1.62 18.07
N GLN A 414 10.25 -0.81 18.81
CA GLN A 414 10.64 -0.25 20.10
C GLN A 414 10.28 -1.20 21.25
N THR A 415 9.34 -2.12 21.01
CA THR A 415 8.85 -3.09 21.98
C THR A 415 8.87 -4.51 21.37
N THR A 416 8.70 -5.54 22.21
CA THR A 416 8.63 -6.94 21.76
C THR A 416 7.39 -7.26 20.93
N ASP A 417 6.38 -6.39 21.01
CA ASP A 417 5.08 -6.57 20.36
C ASP A 417 5.01 -5.82 19.01
N GLU A 418 6.04 -5.04 18.69
CA GLU A 418 6.23 -4.38 17.40
C GLU A 418 7.07 -5.25 16.45
N ILE A 419 6.79 -5.13 15.15
CA ILE A 419 7.61 -5.74 14.09
C ILE A 419 8.45 -4.65 13.43
N ASP A 420 9.69 -4.98 13.09
CA ASP A 420 10.48 -4.09 12.22
C ASP A 420 9.77 -3.98 10.86
N LEU A 421 9.59 -2.74 10.41
CA LEU A 421 9.04 -2.42 9.10
C LEU A 421 10.12 -1.70 8.30
N VAL A 422 10.45 -2.22 7.13
CA VAL A 422 11.36 -1.59 6.17
C VAL A 422 10.54 -1.03 5.02
N PHE A 423 10.95 0.11 4.47
CA PHE A 423 10.34 0.73 3.31
C PHE A 423 10.27 -0.28 2.16
N GLY A 424 9.07 -0.58 1.70
CA GLY A 424 8.88 -1.67 0.74
C GLY A 424 8.35 -2.97 1.33
N ASP A 425 8.28 -3.12 2.65
CA ASP A 425 7.70 -4.31 3.26
C ASP A 425 6.20 -4.39 2.96
N ILE A 426 5.79 -5.60 2.58
CA ILE A 426 4.38 -5.97 2.42
C ILE A 426 3.91 -6.58 3.74
N ILE A 427 3.06 -5.84 4.44
CA ILE A 427 2.50 -6.25 5.71
C ILE A 427 1.07 -6.73 5.49
N ASN A 428 0.85 -8.01 5.73
CA ASN A 428 -0.50 -8.54 5.91
C ASN A 428 -1.05 -8.01 7.23
N ILE A 429 -1.82 -6.94 7.21
CA ILE A 429 -2.49 -6.44 8.41
C ILE A 429 -3.59 -7.43 8.80
N THR A 430 -3.45 -7.99 10.00
CA THR A 430 -4.39 -8.90 10.64
C THR A 430 -5.34 -8.16 11.60
N GLN A 431 -4.92 -7.02 12.17
CA GLN A 431 -5.74 -6.20 13.06
C GLN A 431 -5.27 -4.73 13.07
N TYR A 432 -6.20 -3.77 13.18
CA TYR A 432 -5.88 -2.34 13.38
C TYR A 432 -6.13 -1.94 14.83
N THR A 433 -5.25 -1.15 15.45
CA THR A 433 -5.41 -0.67 16.83
C THR A 433 -5.66 0.85 16.89
N LEU A 434 -6.35 1.30 17.93
CA LEU A 434 -6.82 2.70 18.10
C LEU A 434 -5.73 3.70 18.52
N ASP A 435 -4.53 3.20 18.82
CA ASP A 435 -3.34 3.94 19.28
C ASP A 435 -2.38 4.29 18.13
N GLY A 436 -2.75 3.98 16.89
CA GLY A 436 -1.93 4.22 15.70
C GLY A 436 -1.06 3.03 15.28
N TYR A 437 -1.15 1.87 15.96
CA TYR A 437 -0.47 0.64 15.57
C TYR A 437 -1.38 -0.30 14.75
N SER A 438 -0.81 -1.36 14.17
CA SER A 438 -1.53 -2.41 13.46
C SER A 438 -0.78 -3.72 13.60
N LEU A 439 -1.50 -4.81 13.89
CA LEU A 439 -0.96 -6.16 13.95
C LEU A 439 -0.85 -6.71 12.51
N GLY A 440 0.29 -7.30 12.15
CA GLY A 440 0.45 -7.90 10.82
C GLY A 440 1.68 -8.79 10.64
N THR A 441 1.78 -9.48 9.50
CA THR A 441 2.92 -10.37 9.16
C THR A 441 3.60 -9.95 7.86
N ASN A 442 4.94 -9.98 7.84
CA ASN A 442 5.75 -9.64 6.65
C ASN A 442 5.77 -10.82 5.65
N THR A 443 5.57 -10.57 4.35
CA THR A 443 5.63 -11.58 3.29
C THR A 443 6.78 -11.31 2.29
N CYS A 444 7.65 -12.32 2.06
CA CYS A 444 8.92 -12.19 1.33
C CYS A 444 8.86 -12.79 -0.09
N GLY A 445 9.16 -11.98 -1.12
CA GLY A 445 9.26 -12.41 -2.53
C GLY A 445 10.65 -12.91 -2.98
N PHE A 446 10.84 -13.23 -4.27
CA PHE A 446 12.05 -13.89 -4.82
C PHE A 446 13.36 -13.17 -4.45
N GLY A 447 13.44 -11.86 -4.74
CA GLY A 447 14.62 -11.07 -4.39
C GLY A 447 14.91 -11.10 -2.88
N CYS A 448 13.89 -11.02 -2.03
CA CYS A 448 14.05 -11.12 -0.58
C CYS A 448 14.57 -12.51 -0.15
N GLN A 449 14.06 -13.61 -0.74
CA GLN A 449 14.57 -14.97 -0.48
C GLN A 449 16.02 -15.14 -0.91
N MET A 450 16.43 -14.52 -2.01
CA MET A 450 17.82 -14.52 -2.47
C MET A 450 18.75 -13.82 -1.47
N HIS A 451 18.35 -12.68 -0.91
CA HIS A 451 19.14 -11.99 0.13
C HIS A 451 19.22 -12.80 1.44
N HIS A 452 18.17 -13.55 1.80
CA HIS A 452 18.27 -14.51 2.91
C HIS A 452 19.35 -15.57 2.62
N LEU A 453 19.34 -16.15 1.42
CA LEU A 453 20.32 -17.17 1.03
C LEU A 453 21.76 -16.64 1.00
N ILE A 454 21.98 -15.42 0.49
CA ILE A 454 23.28 -14.73 0.55
C ILE A 454 23.74 -14.60 2.00
N SER A 455 22.85 -14.16 2.89
CA SER A 455 23.17 -13.99 4.32
C SER A 455 23.55 -15.31 4.97
N TYR A 456 22.83 -16.39 4.67
CA TYR A 456 23.15 -17.73 5.18
C TYR A 456 24.49 -18.23 4.65
N MET A 457 24.82 -17.93 3.39
CA MET A 457 26.08 -18.34 2.81
C MET A 457 27.27 -17.60 3.41
N ILE A 458 27.13 -16.29 3.65
CA ILE A 458 28.14 -15.48 4.36
C ILE A 458 28.33 -15.99 5.80
N LEU A 459 27.25 -16.30 6.50
CA LEU A 459 27.30 -16.87 7.84
C LEU A 459 28.01 -18.22 7.85
N ALA A 460 27.63 -19.12 6.94
CA ALA A 460 28.25 -20.43 6.81
C ALA A 460 29.76 -20.30 6.51
N TYR A 461 30.14 -19.41 5.59
CA TYR A 461 31.53 -19.10 5.28
C TYR A 461 32.29 -18.59 6.52
N GLY A 462 31.75 -17.58 7.23
CA GLY A 462 32.37 -17.03 8.43
C GLY A 462 32.50 -18.03 9.58
N MET A 463 31.52 -18.92 9.73
CA MET A 463 31.51 -19.98 10.74
C MET A 463 32.28 -21.25 10.34
N GLN A 464 32.90 -21.27 9.15
CA GLN A 464 33.59 -22.43 8.58
C GLN A 464 32.69 -23.68 8.46
N ARG A 465 31.43 -23.47 8.10
CA ARG A 465 30.41 -24.53 7.96
C ARG A 465 29.96 -24.65 6.51
N THR A 466 29.58 -25.85 6.12
CA THR A 466 28.92 -26.06 4.82
C THR A 466 27.44 -25.71 4.93
N LEU A 467 26.95 -24.83 4.05
CA LEU A 467 25.52 -24.52 3.97
C LEU A 467 24.76 -25.64 3.24
N ILE A 468 23.79 -26.25 3.92
CA ILE A 468 22.87 -27.22 3.33
C ILE A 468 21.52 -26.53 3.10
N LEU A 469 21.07 -26.49 1.85
CA LEU A 469 19.80 -25.86 1.48
C LEU A 469 18.71 -26.91 1.24
N GLN A 470 17.72 -26.94 2.13
CA GLN A 470 16.49 -27.71 1.93
C GLN A 470 15.52 -26.89 1.06
N SER A 471 15.37 -27.28 -0.21
CA SER A 471 14.59 -26.51 -1.20
C SER A 471 13.43 -27.29 -1.82
N THR A 472 13.17 -28.53 -1.40
CA THR A 472 12.00 -29.30 -1.87
C THR A 472 10.71 -28.57 -1.52
N GLY A 473 9.81 -28.41 -2.48
CA GLY A 473 8.57 -27.65 -2.28
C GLY A 473 8.75 -26.13 -2.31
N TRP A 474 9.90 -25.63 -2.79
CA TRP A 474 10.12 -24.20 -2.96
C TRP A 474 9.05 -23.56 -3.84
N GLN A 475 8.50 -22.43 -3.39
CA GLN A 475 7.33 -21.79 -4.01
C GLN A 475 7.54 -21.36 -5.47
N TYR A 476 8.78 -21.17 -5.91
CA TYR A 476 9.12 -20.79 -7.29
C TYR A 476 9.42 -22.01 -8.18
N HIS A 477 9.81 -23.14 -7.61
CA HIS A 477 10.07 -24.37 -8.34
C HIS A 477 9.91 -25.59 -7.41
N ARG A 478 8.87 -26.41 -7.64
CA ARG A 478 8.49 -27.48 -6.70
C ARG A 478 9.58 -28.53 -6.49
N SER A 479 10.35 -28.85 -7.52
CA SER A 479 11.49 -29.78 -7.43
C SER A 479 12.67 -29.22 -6.63
N GLY A 480 12.67 -27.91 -6.35
CA GLY A 480 13.68 -27.22 -5.57
C GLY A 480 14.79 -26.59 -6.38
N TRP A 481 15.82 -26.15 -5.66
CA TRP A 481 16.93 -25.30 -6.13
C TRP A 481 17.75 -25.95 -7.24
N ASN A 482 18.05 -27.25 -7.09
CA ASN A 482 19.01 -27.96 -7.93
C ASN A 482 18.56 -28.15 -9.39
N ASP A 483 17.27 -27.97 -9.68
CA ASP A 483 16.75 -28.00 -11.05
C ASP A 483 17.07 -26.71 -11.82
N ILE A 484 17.33 -25.61 -11.11
CA ILE A 484 17.55 -24.27 -11.68
C ILE A 484 19.03 -23.86 -11.57
N PHE A 485 19.61 -24.08 -10.39
CA PHE A 485 20.97 -23.67 -10.06
C PHE A 485 21.80 -24.90 -9.66
N MET A 486 23.12 -24.76 -9.77
CA MET A 486 24.08 -25.74 -9.27
C MET A 486 23.95 -25.87 -7.75
N PRO A 487 24.22 -27.06 -7.19
CA PRO A 487 24.18 -27.24 -5.74
C PRO A 487 25.23 -26.34 -5.06
N LEU A 488 24.89 -25.86 -3.86
CA LEU A 488 25.79 -25.00 -3.08
C LEU A 488 27.04 -25.77 -2.60
N SER A 489 26.92 -27.09 -2.45
CA SER A 489 28.01 -28.02 -2.15
C SER A 489 27.92 -29.25 -3.06
N ASN A 490 29.06 -29.72 -3.57
CA ASN A 490 29.12 -30.91 -4.42
C ASN A 490 29.07 -32.23 -3.64
N HIS A 491 29.47 -32.21 -2.37
CA HIS A 491 29.70 -33.43 -1.58
C HIS A 491 28.82 -33.53 -0.34
N CYS A 492 28.24 -32.42 0.13
CA CYS A 492 27.43 -32.39 1.35
C CYS A 492 26.12 -31.64 1.08
N THR A 493 25.12 -32.39 0.62
CA THR A 493 23.82 -31.86 0.17
C THR A 493 22.64 -32.28 1.06
N ILE A 494 22.85 -33.18 2.02
CA ILE A 494 21.82 -33.76 2.87
C ILE A 494 22.34 -33.89 4.31
N ILE A 495 21.47 -33.68 5.29
CA ILE A 495 21.76 -33.93 6.71
C ILE A 495 21.55 -35.42 6.98
N ASN A 496 22.62 -36.18 7.22
CA ASN A 496 22.55 -37.62 7.50
C ASN A 496 22.80 -37.91 8.98
N ASN A 497 21.79 -38.33 9.74
CA ASN A 497 21.89 -38.86 11.11
C ASN A 497 22.73 -38.01 12.08
N VAL A 498 22.56 -36.68 12.03
CA VAL A 498 23.23 -35.74 12.94
C VAL A 498 22.17 -34.92 13.68
N SER A 499 22.38 -34.69 14.98
CA SER A 499 21.55 -33.77 15.76
C SER A 499 21.67 -32.35 15.21
N VAL A 500 20.54 -31.73 14.92
CA VAL A 500 20.47 -30.36 14.44
C VAL A 500 20.15 -29.47 15.64
N ASP A 501 21.09 -28.62 16.01
CA ASP A 501 20.89 -27.65 17.08
C ASP A 501 20.25 -26.39 16.49
N GLU A 502 19.40 -25.71 17.28
CA GLU A 502 18.84 -24.42 16.88
C GLU A 502 19.88 -23.30 17.06
N TRP A 503 19.73 -22.23 16.27
CA TRP A 503 20.60 -21.05 16.37
C TRP A 503 20.67 -20.50 17.81
N PRO A 504 21.84 -20.10 18.33
CA PRO A 504 23.15 -20.01 17.66
C PRO A 504 23.99 -21.30 17.67
N GLY A 505 23.49 -22.39 18.27
CA GLY A 505 24.29 -23.58 18.54
C GLY A 505 25.49 -23.32 19.48
N THR A 506 26.40 -24.28 19.53
CA THR A 506 27.70 -24.20 20.21
C THR A 506 28.84 -24.47 19.24
N SER A 507 30.10 -24.34 19.68
CA SER A 507 31.27 -24.74 18.88
C SER A 507 31.20 -26.21 18.45
N ASP A 508 30.60 -27.05 19.28
CA ASP A 508 30.55 -28.52 19.09
C ASP A 508 29.32 -28.97 18.29
N SER A 509 28.37 -28.06 18.05
CA SER A 509 27.18 -28.33 17.22
C SER A 509 27.61 -28.81 15.85
N LYS A 510 27.20 -30.02 15.47
CA LYS A 510 27.56 -30.61 14.16
C LYS A 510 26.72 -30.02 13.03
N ALA A 511 25.45 -29.73 13.27
CA ALA A 511 24.55 -29.04 12.36
C ALA A 511 23.78 -27.96 13.12
N ILE A 512 23.55 -26.81 12.47
CA ILE A 512 22.82 -25.68 13.05
C ILE A 512 21.68 -25.31 12.10
N ASN A 513 20.46 -25.24 12.63
CA ASN A 513 19.30 -24.74 11.91
C ASN A 513 19.33 -23.21 11.89
N LEU A 514 19.31 -22.61 10.70
CA LEU A 514 19.28 -21.16 10.53
C LEU A 514 17.82 -20.68 10.44
N PRO A 515 17.37 -19.81 11.37
CA PRO A 515 16.06 -19.20 11.24
C PRO A 515 16.07 -18.16 10.10
N ILE A 516 14.89 -17.66 9.73
CA ILE A 516 14.79 -16.47 8.88
C ILE A 516 15.67 -15.36 9.44
N THR A 517 16.34 -14.57 8.58
CA THR A 517 17.38 -13.65 9.05
C THR A 517 16.89 -12.71 10.18
N THR A 518 15.61 -12.31 10.16
CA THR A 518 14.99 -11.46 11.21
C THR A 518 15.01 -12.08 12.60
N ALA A 519 15.03 -13.41 12.67
CA ALA A 519 15.00 -14.20 13.89
C ALA A 519 16.40 -14.67 14.34
N ILE A 520 17.47 -14.26 13.66
CA ILE A 520 18.86 -14.56 14.07
C ILE A 520 19.22 -13.73 15.31
N LYS A 521 19.03 -14.34 16.50
CA LYS A 521 19.40 -13.79 17.81
C LYS A 521 20.15 -14.85 18.62
N PRO A 522 21.39 -14.59 19.11
CA PRO A 522 22.18 -13.35 18.96
C PRO A 522 22.63 -13.11 17.51
N ARG A 523 22.90 -11.85 17.17
CA ARG A 523 23.38 -11.48 15.83
C ARG A 523 24.84 -11.89 15.65
N SER A 524 25.13 -12.58 14.54
CA SER A 524 26.50 -12.92 14.15
C SER A 524 27.27 -11.71 13.64
N GLU A 525 28.60 -11.74 13.81
CA GLU A 525 29.46 -10.67 13.33
C GLU A 525 29.68 -10.64 11.82
N TYR A 526 29.53 -11.80 11.18
CA TYR A 526 29.76 -12.01 9.75
C TYR A 526 28.64 -11.48 8.85
N LEU A 527 27.49 -11.09 9.40
CA LEU A 527 26.39 -10.58 8.57
C LEU A 527 26.79 -9.30 7.80
N PRO A 528 26.23 -9.09 6.58
CA PRO A 528 26.40 -7.83 5.86
C PRO A 528 26.11 -6.60 6.73
N LEU A 529 26.76 -5.45 6.51
CA LEU A 529 27.68 -5.11 5.43
C LEU A 529 29.16 -5.42 5.72
N ALA A 530 29.45 -6.35 6.65
CA ALA A 530 30.82 -6.71 6.98
C ALA A 530 31.59 -7.29 5.78
N ILE A 531 32.89 -6.99 5.71
CA ILE A 531 33.84 -7.52 4.71
C ILE A 531 35.01 -8.25 5.40
N PRO A 532 35.65 -9.22 4.71
CA PRO A 532 36.84 -9.91 5.22
C PRO A 532 38.05 -9.00 5.41
N GLU A 533 38.66 -9.07 6.59
CA GLU A 533 39.82 -8.28 7.02
C GLU A 533 41.02 -8.39 6.08
N ASP A 534 41.31 -9.60 5.62
CA ASP A 534 42.44 -9.94 4.77
C ASP A 534 42.40 -9.25 3.39
N ILE A 535 41.20 -9.01 2.84
CA ILE A 535 41.02 -8.34 1.54
C ILE A 535 40.51 -6.89 1.67
N ALA A 536 40.13 -6.44 2.87
CA ALA A 536 39.47 -5.15 3.07
C ALA A 536 40.27 -3.96 2.53
N ASN A 537 41.57 -3.88 2.80
CA ASN A 537 42.42 -2.79 2.33
C ASN A 537 42.53 -2.75 0.80
N ARG A 538 42.65 -3.92 0.17
CA ARG A 538 42.71 -4.04 -1.30
C ARG A 538 41.38 -3.59 -1.92
N LEU A 539 40.26 -4.09 -1.39
CA LEU A 539 38.93 -3.74 -1.89
C LEU A 539 38.62 -2.25 -1.75
N ARG A 540 38.93 -1.64 -0.60
CA ARG A 540 38.75 -0.20 -0.37
C ARG A 540 39.56 0.68 -1.33
N THR A 541 40.66 0.16 -1.87
CA THR A 541 41.51 0.88 -2.82
C THR A 541 40.91 0.88 -4.23
N ILE A 542 40.23 -0.21 -4.61
CA ILE A 542 39.82 -0.44 -6.01
C ILE A 542 38.31 -0.37 -6.24
N HIS A 543 37.49 -0.36 -5.19
CA HIS A 543 36.03 -0.43 -5.30
C HIS A 543 35.33 0.63 -4.42
N GLY A 544 34.47 1.45 -5.03
CA GLY A 544 33.73 2.51 -4.33
C GLY A 544 32.69 2.01 -3.31
N ASN A 545 32.35 0.73 -3.30
CA ASN A 545 31.52 0.10 -2.27
C ASN A 545 31.95 -1.35 -1.97
N PRO A 546 32.92 -1.57 -1.07
CA PRO A 546 33.50 -2.90 -0.80
C PRO A 546 32.48 -3.95 -0.32
N SER A 547 31.46 -3.52 0.44
CA SER A 547 30.44 -4.43 0.97
C SER A 547 29.57 -5.03 -0.13
N VAL A 548 29.16 -4.22 -1.11
CA VAL A 548 28.38 -4.70 -2.27
C VAL A 548 29.21 -5.64 -3.12
N TRP A 549 30.51 -5.36 -3.28
CA TRP A 549 31.41 -6.27 -3.98
C TRP A 549 31.46 -7.64 -3.30
N TRP A 550 31.64 -7.67 -1.97
CA TRP A 550 31.68 -8.92 -1.20
C TRP A 550 30.38 -9.71 -1.32
N ILE A 551 29.23 -9.03 -1.17
CA ILE A 551 27.90 -9.61 -1.40
C ILE A 551 27.78 -10.15 -2.83
N GLY A 552 28.27 -9.40 -3.81
CA GLY A 552 28.29 -9.76 -5.22
C GLY A 552 29.08 -11.02 -5.52
N GLN A 553 30.21 -11.25 -4.84
CA GLN A 553 31.00 -12.50 -4.98
C GLN A 553 30.26 -13.71 -4.44
N ILE A 554 29.59 -13.57 -3.29
CA ILE A 554 28.78 -14.64 -2.71
C ILE A 554 27.58 -14.95 -3.61
N LEU A 555 26.91 -13.90 -4.08
CA LEU A 555 25.83 -14.04 -5.04
C LEU A 555 26.30 -14.70 -6.35
N LYS A 556 27.49 -14.37 -6.87
CA LYS A 556 28.08 -15.04 -8.04
C LYS A 556 28.19 -16.55 -7.86
N TYR A 557 28.61 -17.00 -6.66
CA TYR A 557 28.68 -18.43 -6.35
C TYR A 557 27.29 -19.06 -6.22
N ILE A 558 26.33 -18.37 -5.62
CA ILE A 558 24.94 -18.85 -5.52
C ILE A 558 24.28 -18.90 -6.91
N TRP A 559 24.50 -17.89 -7.74
CA TRP A 559 23.88 -17.67 -9.05
C TRP A 559 24.53 -18.48 -10.18
N ARG A 560 24.91 -19.74 -9.91
CA ARG A 560 25.46 -20.65 -10.93
C ARG A 560 24.31 -21.44 -11.57
N PRO A 561 23.81 -21.07 -12.76
CA PRO A 561 22.70 -21.79 -13.39
C PRO A 561 23.09 -23.20 -13.85
N GLN A 562 22.10 -24.08 -13.90
CA GLN A 562 22.19 -25.38 -14.59
C GLN A 562 22.38 -25.19 -16.11
N ASN A 563 22.88 -26.22 -16.80
CA ASN A 563 23.13 -26.15 -18.24
C ASN A 563 21.87 -25.79 -19.06
N LEU A 564 20.70 -26.31 -18.65
CA LEU A 564 19.42 -25.95 -19.27
C LEU A 564 19.17 -24.44 -19.23
N ILE A 565 19.34 -23.82 -18.06
CA ILE A 565 19.12 -22.39 -17.84
C ILE A 565 20.16 -21.55 -18.59
N LYS A 566 21.43 -21.99 -18.62
CA LYS A 566 22.49 -21.32 -19.39
C LYS A 566 22.16 -21.28 -20.88
N THR A 567 21.74 -22.41 -21.45
CA THR A 567 21.35 -22.48 -22.86
C THR A 567 20.16 -21.57 -23.15
N TYR A 568 19.15 -21.60 -22.29
CA TYR A 568 17.97 -20.74 -22.39
C TYR A 568 18.35 -19.24 -22.39
N ILE A 569 19.19 -18.79 -21.46
CA ILE A 569 19.67 -17.40 -21.38
C ILE A 569 20.41 -17.02 -22.67
N ASN A 570 21.35 -17.86 -23.12
CA ASN A 570 22.16 -17.59 -24.31
C ASN A 570 21.34 -17.56 -25.61
N GLU A 571 20.30 -18.39 -25.73
CA GLU A 571 19.37 -18.35 -26.84
C GLU A 571 18.52 -17.07 -26.83
N LYS A 572 17.98 -16.70 -25.66
CA LYS A 572 17.16 -15.50 -25.51
C LYS A 572 17.93 -14.21 -25.72
N MET A 573 19.17 -14.11 -25.24
CA MET A 573 20.01 -12.94 -25.51
C MET A 573 20.30 -12.76 -27.01
N ARG A 574 20.48 -13.87 -27.76
CA ARG A 574 20.63 -13.84 -29.23
C ARG A 574 19.34 -13.43 -29.93
N GLU A 575 18.20 -13.97 -29.50
CA GLU A 575 16.87 -13.64 -30.04
C GLU A 575 16.55 -12.14 -29.85
N LEU A 576 16.82 -11.62 -28.65
CA LEU A 576 16.62 -10.22 -28.28
C LEU A 576 17.69 -9.27 -28.84
N LYS A 577 18.74 -9.80 -29.48
CA LYS A 577 19.88 -9.05 -30.04
C LYS A 577 20.51 -8.12 -29.00
N ILE A 578 20.71 -8.63 -27.78
CA ILE A 578 21.34 -7.86 -26.69
C ILE A 578 22.79 -7.56 -27.08
N GLU A 579 23.13 -6.29 -27.21
CA GLU A 579 24.46 -5.81 -27.62
C GLU A 579 24.84 -4.57 -26.80
N ARG A 580 26.05 -4.56 -26.22
CA ARG A 580 26.57 -3.39 -25.48
C ARG A 580 27.02 -2.28 -26.47
N PRO A 581 26.88 -0.98 -26.13
CA PRO A 581 26.36 -0.47 -24.87
C PRO A 581 24.82 -0.41 -24.81
N PHE A 582 24.26 -0.73 -23.63
CA PHE A 582 22.84 -0.50 -23.34
C PHE A 582 22.61 -0.17 -21.86
N VAL A 583 21.51 0.52 -21.57
CA VAL A 583 21.06 0.84 -20.20
C VAL A 583 19.97 -0.14 -19.80
N GLY A 584 20.10 -0.77 -18.63
CA GLY A 584 19.08 -1.61 -18.03
C GLY A 584 18.13 -0.77 -17.18
N ILE A 585 16.82 -0.96 -17.37
CA ILE A 585 15.78 -0.30 -16.60
C ILE A 585 14.93 -1.37 -15.92
N GLN A 586 14.81 -1.30 -14.59
CA GLN A 586 13.94 -2.17 -13.81
C GLN A 586 12.75 -1.37 -13.28
N ILE A 587 11.57 -1.58 -13.87
CA ILE A 587 10.32 -0.94 -13.47
C ILE A 587 9.36 -2.01 -13.00
N ARG A 588 9.08 -2.06 -11.69
CA ARG A 588 8.04 -2.94 -11.14
C ARG A 588 6.86 -2.08 -10.71
N ARG A 589 5.69 -2.34 -11.30
CA ARG A 589 4.47 -1.57 -11.16
C ARG A 589 3.33 -2.34 -10.48
N THR A 590 3.16 -3.63 -10.74
CA THR A 590 1.89 -4.34 -10.48
C THR A 590 1.62 -4.60 -8.99
N ASP A 591 2.43 -5.43 -8.33
CA ASP A 591 2.38 -5.62 -6.87
C ASP A 591 3.07 -4.47 -6.13
N LYS A 592 4.12 -3.91 -6.76
CA LYS A 592 4.97 -2.88 -6.19
C LYS A 592 4.29 -1.52 -6.05
N LEU A 593 3.40 -1.08 -6.95
CA LEU A 593 2.63 0.17 -6.75
C LEU A 593 1.44 0.01 -5.80
N ILE A 594 1.04 -1.25 -5.52
CA ILE A 594 -0.04 -1.57 -4.58
C ILE A 594 0.53 -1.69 -3.16
N ARG A 595 1.79 -2.15 -3.02
CA ARG A 595 2.34 -2.63 -1.73
C ARG A 595 3.79 -2.24 -1.44
N GLU A 596 4.51 -1.68 -2.41
CA GLU A 596 5.92 -1.31 -2.30
C GLU A 596 6.16 0.08 -3.02
N ALA A 597 7.12 0.39 -3.87
CA ALA A 597 7.43 1.79 -4.29
C ALA A 597 6.30 2.83 -4.64
N LYS A 598 6.62 4.12 -4.47
CA LYS A 598 5.85 5.27 -5.03
C LYS A 598 5.75 5.10 -6.55
N TYR A 599 4.66 5.59 -7.15
CA TYR A 599 4.60 5.67 -8.62
C TYR A 599 5.70 6.60 -9.12
N HIS A 600 6.60 6.05 -9.92
CA HIS A 600 7.57 6.78 -10.71
C HIS A 600 7.20 6.59 -12.18
N SER A 601 7.01 7.71 -12.88
CA SER A 601 6.68 7.67 -14.29
C SER A 601 7.91 7.23 -15.10
N ILE A 602 7.71 6.70 -16.32
CA ILE A 602 8.85 6.24 -17.13
C ILE A 602 9.80 7.39 -17.47
N GLU A 603 9.30 8.63 -17.53
CA GLU A 603 10.06 9.86 -17.73
C GLU A 603 11.16 10.03 -16.68
N GLU A 604 10.90 9.68 -15.41
CA GLU A 604 11.92 9.78 -14.35
C GLU A 604 13.09 8.83 -14.59
N TYR A 605 12.82 7.61 -15.07
CA TYR A 605 13.85 6.63 -15.43
C TYR A 605 14.59 7.09 -16.69
N MET A 606 13.85 7.51 -17.72
CA MET A 606 14.42 7.94 -18.99
C MET A 606 15.25 9.22 -18.86
N PHE A 607 14.92 10.10 -17.92
CA PHE A 607 15.76 11.24 -17.58
C PHE A 607 17.17 10.80 -17.13
N LYS A 608 17.27 9.77 -16.26
CA LYS A 608 18.56 9.20 -15.85
C LYS A 608 19.29 8.48 -16.98
N VAL A 609 18.54 7.87 -17.88
CA VAL A 609 19.09 7.24 -19.10
C VAL A 609 19.67 8.31 -20.02
N ASP A 610 18.98 9.43 -20.22
CA ASP A 610 19.46 10.56 -21.02
C ASP A 610 20.73 11.16 -20.41
N GLU A 611 20.77 11.38 -19.09
CA GLU A 611 21.99 11.84 -18.39
C GLU A 611 23.17 10.91 -18.67
N TYR A 612 22.99 9.59 -18.53
CA TYR A 612 24.02 8.61 -18.81
C TYR A 612 24.52 8.68 -20.27
N TYR A 613 23.61 8.66 -21.25
CA TYR A 613 24.01 8.68 -22.66
C TYR A 613 24.66 10.00 -23.06
N ASN A 614 24.13 11.13 -22.61
CA ASN A 614 24.69 12.46 -22.87
C ASN A 614 26.14 12.57 -22.36
N ILE A 615 26.46 11.95 -21.22
CA ILE A 615 27.83 11.90 -20.69
C ILE A 615 28.69 10.91 -21.48
N THR A 616 28.15 9.74 -21.80
CA THR A 616 28.92 8.65 -22.43
C THR A 616 29.29 8.96 -23.88
N GLU A 617 28.41 9.65 -24.60
CA GLU A 617 28.60 10.08 -26.01
C GLU A 617 29.72 11.11 -26.19
N ILE A 618 30.14 11.81 -25.12
CA ILE A 618 31.26 12.75 -25.18
C ILE A 618 32.57 12.02 -25.51
N ASN A 619 32.73 10.79 -24.98
CA ASN A 619 33.98 10.03 -25.06
C ASN A 619 33.87 8.73 -25.85
N ASN A 620 32.66 8.33 -26.27
CA ASN A 620 32.41 7.07 -26.98
C ASN A 620 31.51 7.30 -28.20
N ASN A 621 31.82 6.63 -29.31
CA ASN A 621 30.98 6.66 -30.50
C ASN A 621 29.79 5.68 -30.34
N ILE A 622 28.65 6.20 -29.86
CA ILE A 622 27.41 5.42 -29.72
C ILE A 622 26.56 5.63 -30.96
N THR A 623 26.46 4.59 -31.81
CA THR A 623 25.68 4.65 -33.05
C THR A 623 24.17 4.55 -32.81
N LYS A 624 23.74 4.00 -31.67
CA LYS A 624 22.33 3.81 -31.31
C LYS A 624 22.16 3.70 -29.79
N ARG A 625 21.25 4.49 -29.22
CA ARG A 625 20.91 4.41 -27.80
C ARG A 625 19.95 3.23 -27.57
N ARG A 626 20.35 2.26 -26.74
CA ARG A 626 19.59 1.04 -26.45
C ARG A 626 19.17 0.97 -24.99
N VAL A 627 17.94 0.53 -24.75
CA VAL A 627 17.42 0.36 -23.39
C VAL A 627 16.77 -1.00 -23.27
N TYR A 628 17.18 -1.78 -22.27
CA TYR A 628 16.47 -3.00 -21.88
C TYR A 628 15.53 -2.70 -20.72
N ILE A 629 14.23 -2.89 -20.90
CA ILE A 629 13.22 -2.64 -19.86
C ILE A 629 12.69 -3.97 -19.33
N ALA A 630 13.03 -4.27 -18.07
CA ALA A 630 12.41 -5.34 -17.31
C ALA A 630 11.23 -4.79 -16.52
N THR A 631 10.03 -5.27 -16.81
CA THR A 631 8.81 -4.79 -16.17
C THR A 631 7.71 -5.83 -16.12
N ASP A 632 6.91 -5.75 -15.07
CA ASP A 632 5.67 -6.52 -14.89
C ASP A 632 4.44 -5.83 -15.51
N ASP A 633 4.58 -4.62 -16.07
CA ASP A 633 3.51 -3.87 -16.73
C ASP A 633 3.81 -3.60 -18.22
N ILE A 634 3.11 -4.33 -19.09
CA ILE A 634 3.26 -4.20 -20.55
C ILE A 634 2.96 -2.78 -21.07
N ASN A 635 2.21 -1.96 -20.32
CA ASN A 635 1.93 -0.58 -20.73
C ASN A 635 3.17 0.31 -20.67
N VAL A 636 4.13 0.02 -19.78
CA VAL A 636 5.45 0.69 -19.74
C VAL A 636 6.13 0.54 -21.09
N ILE A 637 6.11 -0.65 -21.67
CA ILE A 637 6.75 -0.93 -22.96
C ILE A 637 6.05 -0.17 -24.09
N LYS A 638 4.72 -0.10 -24.07
CA LYS A 638 3.94 0.67 -25.06
C LYS A 638 4.23 2.16 -24.96
N GLU A 639 4.27 2.68 -23.74
CA GLU A 639 4.62 4.06 -23.40
C GLU A 639 6.04 4.39 -23.87
N ALA A 640 7.01 3.53 -23.55
CA ALA A 640 8.41 3.65 -23.96
C ALA A 640 8.55 3.73 -25.48
N LYS A 641 7.93 2.79 -26.21
CA LYS A 641 7.99 2.76 -27.69
C LYS A 641 7.32 3.98 -28.33
N THR A 642 6.32 4.56 -27.69
CA THR A 642 5.58 5.72 -28.22
C THR A 642 6.33 7.02 -27.95
N ASN A 643 6.75 7.24 -26.70
CA ASN A 643 7.33 8.50 -26.25
C ASN A 643 8.84 8.60 -26.54
N TYR A 644 9.53 7.47 -26.66
CA TYR A 644 10.99 7.39 -26.83
C TYR A 644 11.36 6.63 -28.10
N SER A 645 10.72 6.96 -29.22
CA SER A 645 10.92 6.30 -30.53
C SER A 645 12.35 6.39 -31.10
N HIS A 646 13.16 7.31 -30.58
CA HIS A 646 14.58 7.47 -30.90
C HIS A 646 15.49 6.47 -30.16
N TYR A 647 14.97 5.77 -29.15
CA TYR A 647 15.66 4.67 -28.46
C TYR A 647 15.29 3.31 -29.07
N GLU A 648 16.24 2.38 -29.08
CA GLU A 648 15.95 0.97 -29.28
C GLU A 648 15.49 0.33 -27.97
N ILE A 649 14.17 0.11 -27.86
CA ILE A 649 13.54 -0.49 -26.67
C ILE A 649 13.53 -2.02 -26.80
N LEU A 650 14.37 -2.66 -25.98
CA LEU A 650 14.49 -4.12 -25.81
C LEU A 650 13.74 -4.55 -24.54
N TYR A 651 13.09 -5.71 -24.56
CA TYR A 651 12.34 -6.25 -23.42
C TYR A 651 12.02 -7.73 -23.67
N ASN A 652 11.79 -8.51 -22.62
CA ASN A 652 11.33 -9.88 -22.77
C ASN A 652 9.90 -9.92 -23.36
N THR A 653 9.68 -10.67 -24.45
CA THR A 653 8.37 -10.74 -25.11
C THR A 653 7.32 -11.55 -24.34
N ASN A 654 7.74 -12.32 -23.34
CA ASN A 654 6.88 -13.14 -22.48
C ASN A 654 6.24 -12.37 -21.31
N ILE A 655 6.21 -11.03 -21.36
CA ILE A 655 5.48 -10.24 -20.35
C ILE A 655 3.99 -10.62 -20.42
N PRO A 656 3.36 -10.97 -19.29
CA PRO A 656 1.93 -11.29 -19.26
C PRO A 656 1.11 -10.18 -19.92
N LYS A 657 0.27 -10.53 -20.91
CA LYS A 657 -0.66 -9.58 -21.56
C LYS A 657 -1.67 -8.96 -20.56
N VAL A 658 -1.78 -9.57 -19.39
CA VAL A 658 -2.62 -9.18 -18.25
C VAL A 658 -1.74 -9.34 -16.99
N PRO A 659 -1.56 -8.29 -16.17
CA PRO A 659 -0.74 -8.36 -14.95
C PRO A 659 -1.43 -9.20 -13.86
N LYS A 660 -1.34 -10.52 -13.96
CA LYS A 660 -2.02 -11.46 -13.06
C LYS A 660 -1.22 -11.72 -11.78
N MET A 661 -1.84 -11.53 -10.62
CA MET A 661 -1.29 -11.86 -9.29
C MET A 661 -1.08 -13.38 -9.05
N ASP A 662 -1.74 -14.26 -9.82
CA ASP A 662 -1.87 -15.68 -9.44
C ASP A 662 -0.93 -16.66 -10.16
N HIS A 663 -0.04 -16.20 -11.04
CA HIS A 663 0.86 -17.07 -11.81
C HIS A 663 2.36 -16.82 -11.59
N PHE A 664 2.78 -16.34 -10.42
CA PHE A 664 4.21 -16.37 -10.04
C PHE A 664 4.76 -17.79 -9.74
N HIS A 665 3.95 -18.83 -9.94
CA HIS A 665 4.20 -20.19 -9.46
C HIS A 665 4.17 -21.28 -10.56
N SER A 666 4.40 -20.93 -11.82
CA SER A 666 4.72 -21.91 -12.88
C SER A 666 6.22 -21.87 -13.20
N ASN A 667 6.78 -23.03 -13.58
CA ASN A 667 8.21 -23.18 -13.91
C ASN A 667 8.67 -22.19 -15.00
N ASP A 668 7.78 -21.84 -15.94
CA ASP A 668 8.09 -20.91 -17.04
C ASP A 668 8.33 -19.45 -16.59
N ASN A 669 7.69 -19.00 -15.49
CA ASN A 669 7.81 -17.61 -15.01
C ASN A 669 9.15 -17.35 -14.28
N LEU A 670 9.73 -18.37 -13.64
CA LEU A 670 11.03 -18.22 -12.97
C LEU A 670 12.18 -18.02 -13.98
N PHE A 671 12.12 -18.67 -15.14
CA PHE A 671 13.17 -18.57 -16.16
C PHE A 671 13.20 -17.16 -16.75
N ASP A 672 12.03 -16.56 -17.01
CA ASP A 672 11.90 -15.19 -17.48
C ASP A 672 12.42 -14.17 -16.45
N VAL A 673 12.14 -14.38 -15.15
CA VAL A 673 12.70 -13.54 -14.06
C VAL A 673 14.22 -13.66 -13.99
N ILE A 674 14.76 -14.87 -14.09
CA ILE A 674 16.22 -15.10 -14.11
C ILE A 674 16.86 -14.43 -15.33
N LEU A 675 16.21 -14.50 -16.50
CA LEU A 675 16.64 -13.83 -17.72
C LEU A 675 16.70 -12.31 -17.54
N ASP A 676 15.64 -11.69 -17.00
CA ASP A 676 15.60 -10.25 -16.73
C ASP A 676 16.73 -9.83 -15.78
N ILE A 677 16.94 -10.57 -14.68
CA ILE A 677 18.03 -10.28 -13.74
C ILE A 677 19.39 -10.38 -14.44
N HIS A 678 19.59 -11.41 -15.26
CA HIS A 678 20.84 -11.62 -15.98
C HIS A 678 21.12 -10.50 -16.99
N ILE A 679 20.14 -10.13 -17.83
CA ILE A 679 20.30 -9.06 -18.82
C ILE A 679 20.52 -7.71 -18.15
N LEU A 680 19.77 -7.41 -17.07
CA LEU A 680 19.96 -6.15 -16.34
C LEU A 680 21.34 -6.09 -15.68
N ALA A 681 21.83 -7.18 -15.08
CA ALA A 681 23.17 -7.22 -14.48
C ALA A 681 24.27 -7.08 -15.54
N TYR A 682 24.01 -7.58 -16.75
CA TYR A 682 24.87 -7.44 -17.91
C TYR A 682 24.83 -6.05 -18.59
N SER A 683 24.03 -5.10 -18.10
CA SER A 683 23.96 -3.74 -18.68
C SER A 683 25.21 -2.90 -18.38
N ASN A 684 25.37 -1.77 -19.10
CA ASN A 684 26.44 -0.80 -18.84
C ASN A 684 26.09 0.20 -17.74
N PHE A 685 24.80 0.40 -17.53
CA PHE A 685 24.26 1.25 -16.49
C PHE A 685 22.87 0.77 -16.10
N LEU A 686 22.57 0.76 -14.82
CA LEU A 686 21.28 0.34 -14.27
C LEU A 686 20.50 1.53 -13.72
N VAL A 687 19.27 1.72 -14.18
CA VAL A 687 18.34 2.69 -13.60
C VAL A 687 17.16 1.94 -13.00
N CYS A 688 16.90 2.15 -11.71
CA CYS A 688 15.85 1.41 -11.01
C CYS A 688 15.37 2.12 -9.74
N THR A 689 14.63 1.40 -8.91
CA THR A 689 14.33 1.77 -7.53
C THR A 689 15.06 0.83 -6.57
N PHE A 690 15.97 1.33 -5.74
CA PHE A 690 16.65 0.52 -4.73
C PHE A 690 15.75 0.09 -3.60
N SER A 691 14.52 0.58 -3.47
CA SER A 691 13.49 -0.11 -2.66
C SER A 691 13.17 -1.52 -3.17
N SER A 692 13.49 -1.83 -4.43
CA SER A 692 13.29 -3.15 -5.04
C SER A 692 14.36 -4.12 -4.56
N ASN A 693 13.96 -5.18 -3.85
CA ASN A 693 14.85 -6.33 -3.63
C ASN A 693 15.43 -6.86 -4.96
N MET A 694 14.63 -6.84 -6.04
CA MET A 694 15.09 -7.28 -7.35
C MET A 694 16.19 -6.38 -7.92
N CYS A 695 16.04 -5.05 -7.80
CA CYS A 695 17.08 -4.17 -8.32
C CYS A 695 18.38 -4.29 -7.53
N ARG A 696 18.31 -4.38 -6.20
CA ARG A 696 19.52 -4.56 -5.39
C ARG A 696 20.26 -5.85 -5.75
N LEU A 697 19.51 -6.94 -5.95
CA LEU A 697 20.07 -8.21 -6.42
C LEU A 697 20.80 -8.07 -7.77
N VAL A 698 20.20 -7.34 -8.71
CA VAL A 698 20.81 -7.04 -10.02
C VAL A 698 22.09 -6.21 -9.85
N TYR A 699 22.04 -5.16 -9.02
CA TYR A 699 23.19 -4.29 -8.75
C TYR A 699 24.33 -5.06 -8.07
N GLU A 700 24.03 -5.95 -7.13
CA GLU A 700 25.00 -6.84 -6.49
C GLU A 700 25.64 -7.81 -7.50
N LEU A 701 24.83 -8.38 -8.39
CA LEU A 701 25.33 -9.29 -9.44
C LEU A 701 26.20 -8.54 -10.47
N MET A 702 25.85 -7.31 -10.82
CA MET A 702 26.59 -6.43 -11.75
C MET A 702 28.03 -6.14 -11.30
N GLN A 703 28.32 -6.21 -10.00
CA GLN A 703 29.69 -5.99 -9.49
C GLN A 703 30.71 -7.03 -9.99
N ASN A 704 30.25 -8.11 -10.61
CA ASN A 704 31.10 -9.18 -11.11
C ASN A 704 31.63 -8.95 -12.54
N ASP A 705 31.07 -8.00 -13.28
CA ASP A 705 31.38 -7.74 -14.69
C ASP A 705 32.36 -6.58 -14.90
N TYR A 706 32.64 -5.80 -13.84
CA TYR A 706 33.50 -4.62 -13.88
C TYR A 706 34.45 -4.60 -12.68
N VAL A 707 35.56 -3.87 -12.81
CA VAL A 707 36.50 -3.65 -11.69
C VAL A 707 35.83 -2.88 -10.56
N ASP A 708 35.04 -1.84 -10.90
CA ASP A 708 34.23 -1.07 -9.97
C ASP A 708 32.91 -0.65 -10.64
N ALA A 709 31.83 -1.37 -10.32
CA ALA A 709 30.48 -1.04 -10.76
C ALA A 709 29.69 -0.25 -9.70
N SER A 710 30.35 0.25 -8.64
CA SER A 710 29.66 0.93 -7.54
C SER A 710 28.87 2.16 -8.00
N ARG A 711 29.33 2.83 -9.07
CA ARG A 711 28.69 4.00 -9.69
C ARG A 711 27.90 3.70 -10.96
N MET A 712 27.79 2.43 -11.36
CA MET A 712 27.09 2.02 -12.59
C MET A 712 25.60 1.77 -12.39
N ALA A 713 25.05 2.14 -11.23
CA ALA A 713 23.62 2.13 -10.98
C ALA A 713 23.15 3.45 -10.38
N THR A 714 21.94 3.87 -10.74
CA THR A 714 21.23 4.98 -10.12
C THR A 714 19.84 4.52 -9.73
N SER A 715 19.52 4.79 -8.46
CA SER A 715 18.18 4.63 -7.92
C SER A 715 17.46 5.96 -7.92
N ILE A 716 16.18 5.95 -8.30
CA ILE A 716 15.31 7.14 -8.26
C ILE A 716 14.52 7.27 -6.94
N ASP A 717 14.73 6.34 -5.99
CA ASP A 717 14.11 6.40 -4.66
C ASP A 717 15.12 6.31 -3.50
N ASP A 718 15.64 5.13 -3.19
CA ASP A 718 16.49 4.86 -2.03
C ASP A 718 17.98 4.84 -2.40
N VAL A 719 18.85 5.00 -1.40
CA VAL A 719 20.27 4.59 -1.50
C VAL A 719 20.40 3.07 -1.37
N TYR A 720 21.54 2.50 -1.77
CA TYR A 720 21.78 1.07 -1.58
C TYR A 720 21.73 0.72 -0.09
N TYR A 721 21.01 -0.35 0.26
CA TYR A 721 20.99 -0.92 1.59
C TYR A 721 20.84 -2.44 1.52
N TYR A 722 21.33 -3.14 2.53
CA TYR A 722 21.12 -4.58 2.67
C TYR A 722 20.14 -4.84 3.82
N HIS A 723 19.14 -5.70 3.58
CA HIS A 723 18.15 -6.02 4.61
C HIS A 723 18.83 -6.58 5.85
N GLN A 724 18.50 -5.99 7.01
CA GLN A 724 19.05 -6.39 8.31
C GLN A 724 20.57 -6.24 8.44
N GLN A 725 21.15 -5.34 7.64
CA GLN A 725 22.53 -4.94 7.82
C GLN A 725 22.83 -4.57 9.28
N LYS A 726 24.05 -4.88 9.73
CA LYS A 726 24.58 -4.26 10.94
C LYS A 726 24.61 -2.74 10.79
N ASN A 727 24.70 -2.08 11.94
CA ASN A 727 24.91 -0.64 12.11
C ASN A 727 25.72 -0.05 10.96
N ASN A 728 25.06 0.71 10.08
CA ASN A 728 25.70 1.26 8.89
C ASN A 728 26.65 2.37 9.34
N LYS A 729 27.95 2.08 9.41
CA LYS A 729 28.96 3.06 9.83
C LYS A 729 29.34 3.92 8.65
N HIS A 730 29.56 5.19 8.89
CA HIS A 730 30.03 6.13 7.88
C HIS A 730 31.19 6.94 8.43
N ARG A 731 32.17 7.22 7.57
CA ARG A 731 33.29 8.09 7.88
C ARG A 731 32.92 9.51 7.48
N VAL A 732 33.16 10.47 8.37
CA VAL A 732 33.00 11.89 8.07
C VAL A 732 34.14 12.32 7.15
N ILE A 733 33.79 12.95 6.02
CA ILE A 733 34.74 13.53 5.06
C ILE A 733 34.78 15.06 5.17
N LEU A 734 33.72 15.69 5.69
CA LEU A 734 33.60 17.14 5.79
C LEU A 734 33.13 17.57 7.20
N LYS A 735 33.73 18.65 7.71
CA LYS A 735 33.40 19.21 9.04
C LYS A 735 31.94 19.69 9.10
N HIS A 736 31.29 19.48 10.25
CA HIS A 736 29.99 20.06 10.59
C HIS A 736 30.00 20.49 12.05
N GLU A 737 29.55 21.72 12.30
CA GLU A 737 29.25 22.20 13.64
C GLU A 737 27.73 22.20 13.77
N SER A 738 27.24 21.60 14.87
CA SER A 738 25.83 21.48 15.19
C SER A 738 25.18 22.86 15.25
N GLN A 739 24.13 23.06 14.47
CA GLN A 739 23.43 24.35 14.35
C GLN A 739 22.09 24.36 15.09
N ALA A 740 21.60 23.19 15.51
CA ALA A 740 20.34 23.03 16.24
C ALA A 740 20.44 21.96 17.36
N PRO A 741 19.60 22.06 18.42
CA PRO A 741 19.50 21.01 19.44
C PRO A 741 19.12 19.68 18.80
N GLY A 742 19.96 18.66 19.02
CA GLY A 742 19.79 17.35 18.41
C GLY A 742 20.53 17.17 17.08
N GLU A 743 21.32 18.13 16.61
CA GLU A 743 22.41 17.90 15.65
C GLU A 743 23.70 17.47 16.37
N ILE A 744 24.62 16.84 15.64
CA ILE A 744 25.91 16.38 16.17
C ILE A 744 27.07 17.00 15.42
N ASP A 745 28.11 17.39 16.16
CA ASP A 745 29.35 17.86 15.57
C ASP A 745 30.07 16.72 14.84
N LEU A 746 30.60 17.03 13.66
CA LEU A 746 31.38 16.11 12.84
C LEU A 746 32.75 16.71 12.53
N LEU A 747 33.81 15.94 12.78
CA LEU A 747 35.16 16.23 12.30
C LEU A 747 35.55 15.23 11.21
N PRO A 748 36.26 15.65 10.15
CA PRO A 748 36.80 14.71 9.16
C PRO A 748 37.57 13.58 9.83
N GLY A 749 37.24 12.34 9.47
CA GLY A 749 37.76 11.11 10.08
C GLY A 749 36.88 10.48 11.16
N ASP A 750 35.91 11.21 11.73
CA ASP A 750 34.95 10.67 12.71
C ASP A 750 34.15 9.51 12.11
N ILE A 751 33.79 8.52 12.93
CA ILE A 751 32.91 7.42 12.53
C ILE A 751 31.52 7.65 13.11
N ILE A 752 30.52 7.65 12.24
CA ILE A 752 29.12 7.85 12.56
C ILE A 752 28.38 6.54 12.38
N HIS A 753 27.65 6.11 13.40
CA HIS A 753 26.67 5.06 13.25
C HIS A 753 25.35 5.66 12.74
N ILE A 754 24.94 5.34 11.51
CA ILE A 754 23.69 5.83 10.92
C ILE A 754 22.50 4.98 11.38
N TYR A 755 21.44 5.64 11.85
CA TYR A 755 20.14 5.01 12.13
C TYR A 755 19.18 5.11 10.95
N ASN A 756 19.05 6.30 10.35
CA ASN A 756 18.11 6.55 9.26
C ASN A 756 18.53 7.77 8.43
N ASN A 757 18.28 7.74 7.13
CA ASN A 757 18.29 8.95 6.30
C ASN A 757 16.90 9.59 6.38
N GLN A 758 16.82 10.88 6.70
CA GLN A 758 15.52 11.56 6.79
C GLN A 758 15.00 12.05 5.44
N TRP A 759 15.75 11.84 4.35
CA TRP A 759 15.40 12.24 2.99
C TRP A 759 15.14 13.74 2.83
N ASN A 760 15.68 14.53 3.75
CA ASN A 760 15.60 15.99 3.80
C ASN A 760 17.00 16.64 3.76
N GLY A 761 18.02 15.87 3.36
CA GLY A 761 19.44 16.29 3.38
C GLY A 761 20.18 15.95 4.68
N TYR A 762 19.47 15.50 5.73
CA TYR A 762 20.04 15.07 7.00
C TYR A 762 19.85 13.57 7.24
N SER A 763 20.81 12.97 7.93
CA SER A 763 20.75 11.62 8.45
C SER A 763 20.82 11.67 9.98
N LEU A 764 20.10 10.77 10.64
CA LEU A 764 20.16 10.57 12.07
C LEU A 764 21.22 9.52 12.38
N GLY A 765 22.14 9.82 13.30
CA GLY A 765 23.18 8.87 13.70
C GLY A 765 23.80 9.20 15.04
N THR A 766 24.76 8.38 15.45
CA THR A 766 25.59 8.61 16.64
C THR A 766 27.04 8.80 16.21
N ASN A 767 27.65 9.93 16.54
CA ASN A 767 29.09 10.09 16.38
C ASN A 767 29.81 9.27 17.45
N LEU A 768 30.59 8.28 17.05
CA LEU A 768 31.25 7.36 17.98
C LEU A 768 32.36 8.04 18.79
N ARG A 769 32.94 9.15 18.31
CA ARG A 769 33.94 9.93 19.06
C ARG A 769 33.30 10.67 20.22
N THR A 770 32.16 11.33 19.99
CA THR A 770 31.47 12.13 21.02
C THR A 770 30.42 11.33 21.79
N ASN A 771 30.08 10.14 21.31
CA ASN A 771 28.94 9.32 21.73
C ASN A 771 27.60 10.07 21.72
N GLN A 772 27.51 11.16 20.96
CA GLN A 772 26.28 11.96 20.82
C GLN A 772 25.45 11.43 19.67
N LYS A 773 24.15 11.29 19.92
CA LYS A 773 23.14 10.92 18.92
C LYS A 773 22.43 12.17 18.43
N GLY A 774 22.36 12.35 17.11
CA GLY A 774 21.66 13.46 16.49
C GLY A 774 21.75 13.49 14.97
N LEU A 775 21.21 14.54 14.40
CA LEU A 775 21.13 14.78 12.97
C LEU A 775 22.44 15.36 12.44
N TYR A 776 22.78 15.02 11.20
CA TYR A 776 23.89 15.61 10.48
C TYR A 776 23.66 15.58 8.96
N PRO A 777 24.28 16.47 8.17
CA PRO A 777 24.10 16.49 6.72
C PRO A 777 24.68 15.26 6.03
N ASN A 778 23.87 14.58 5.22
CA ASN A 778 24.22 13.27 4.65
C ASN A 778 25.40 13.33 3.65
N PHE A 779 25.57 14.43 2.93
CA PHE A 779 26.66 14.57 1.94
C PHE A 779 28.06 14.69 2.56
N LYS A 780 28.14 14.86 3.89
CA LYS A 780 29.40 15.04 4.62
C LYS A 780 30.04 13.73 5.08
N VAL A 781 29.43 12.60 4.72
CA VAL A 781 29.85 11.28 5.17
C VAL A 781 29.91 10.28 4.00
N GLU A 782 30.78 9.29 4.10
CA GLU A 782 30.91 8.17 3.16
C GLU A 782 30.74 6.84 3.91
N MET A 783 30.25 5.78 3.26
CA MET A 783 30.07 4.48 3.90
C MET A 783 31.43 3.91 4.38
N GLU A 784 31.49 3.50 5.65
CA GLU A 784 32.64 2.79 6.23
C GLU A 784 32.22 1.32 6.46
N PRO A 785 32.75 0.36 5.68
CA PRO A 785 32.40 -1.04 5.87
C PRO A 785 32.94 -1.57 7.20
N GLU A 786 32.20 -2.48 7.84
CA GLU A 786 32.73 -3.20 9.00
C GLU A 786 33.77 -4.22 8.53
N ILE A 787 34.97 -4.17 9.09
CA ILE A 787 36.04 -5.10 8.79
C ILE A 787 36.04 -6.18 9.86
N ILE A 788 35.84 -7.44 9.48
CA ILE A 788 35.72 -8.58 10.38
C ILE A 788 36.71 -9.66 9.94
N LYS A 789 37.28 -10.38 10.91
CA LYS A 789 38.19 -11.49 10.64
C LYS A 789 37.41 -12.72 10.17
N PHE A 790 37.28 -12.86 8.86
CA PHE A 790 36.74 -14.07 8.26
C PHE A 790 37.84 -15.13 8.10
N PRO A 791 37.46 -16.42 7.91
CA PRO A 791 38.41 -17.46 7.51
C PRO A 791 39.05 -17.14 6.15
N SER A 792 40.38 -17.22 6.07
CA SER A 792 41.15 -16.91 4.85
C SER A 792 41.55 -18.14 4.02
N TYR A 793 41.34 -19.35 4.54
CA TYR A 793 41.62 -20.63 3.87
C TYR A 793 42.97 -20.69 3.11
N PRO A 794 44.12 -20.44 3.77
CA PRO A 794 45.42 -20.31 3.11
C PRO A 794 45.90 -21.59 2.42
N ASP A 795 45.42 -22.76 2.84
CA ASP A 795 45.79 -24.07 2.28
C ASP A 795 45.29 -24.27 0.84
N ILE A 796 44.39 -23.41 0.35
CA ILE A 796 43.87 -23.42 -1.02
C ILE A 796 44.82 -22.68 -1.98
N GLU A 797 45.58 -21.68 -1.50
CA GLU A 797 46.47 -20.88 -2.37
C GLU A 797 47.74 -21.65 -2.83
N ASN A 798 47.98 -22.84 -2.27
CA ASN A 798 49.14 -23.70 -2.57
C ASN A 798 48.81 -24.92 -3.46
N ASN A 799 47.58 -25.04 -3.98
CA ASN A 799 47.15 -26.05 -4.96
C ASN A 799 46.55 -25.37 -6.20
#